data_AF-A0A954K9S6-F1
#
_entry.id   AF-A0A954K9S6-F1
#
_cell.length_a   1.000
_cell.length_b   1.000
_cell.length_c   1.000
_cell.angle_alpha   90.00
_cell.angle_beta   90.00
_cell.angle_gamma   90.00
#
_symmetry.space_group_name_H-M   'P 1'
#
loop_
_entity.id
_entity.type
_entity.pdbx_description
1 polymer ?
#
loop_
_entity_poly.entity_id
_entity_poly.type
_entity_poly.pdbx_seq_one_letter_code
_entity_poly.pdbx_strand_id
1 'polypeptide(L)'
;NGVEQNYLGAYNENMSGFDLGNFTDTIDGLMSVGYDPGTSGRNFDGLMDDVAWFNEALNQTDLDAVRTGGASTFSGDSRMVAHWDFDQSSGNIALDNVSGIEMLISTNGIVPFGPEFQPGAGVFGGALEFDGIDDFATFQDVSFDVGYQGTLNFWVKMDDTGRRNQLFEGPENGGMEFQYRTNSGGQFYGRILDGADYTIQAGGQSGVEGVWTNIQYTWDADTGEMHIYIDGVEDPYLSSYDENLAGFDMTHFTDTINGLMNVGRDPGDPSRAFDGMMDDIGWFADVLDQTDRDAIRTSGVATLTGDSRLVAHWALDDAPGTTIATGDSNTTIQLYIQAEPPLPPIEGFGVLAPLNANVTYNTFNGNDLDSNVTLDSTNTFGDPLFAYANDPNYVPTDSLETQFTIGFGSAAVYGSSEFAADTNTNTPHIGAYQNPPTLYPGVYGTGDIVIYGTGEDDLLEITFSSETEATFVLTRDVTGVPDVQALVTLTGITSVTFYGLDGDDVFIINQPDNGFANPTGGMFFHGGSQNNDGNYLNNLVGGDALVLNHAVPVEADSVAYVFTPDSVPADGEDGVITITDVTLSDLTTTISFTGLEPILDNLLIADREFDFTDADEIITLSDDGAPGNKYSFIDSDLSESVVFQNPTGSITIRTNSGSAAPGADTILITTLDSLFTANLTIQGDSDDSITFQGPTPILLGDVLIDAGNVDIQTEVIATSVEVSTSGTSDSTFTGGTITTTGSQLYNDAVHFLTDTTLTSSGGSSIEFVSTVDGGVNLMINTTGDTIFGGAVGNSQALTTLTTNLGGTTYLNGEIVKTTGTQIYNDDVILGANTVLTSTAAADIIFNQTLNGTFTLEINTESDTTFNGAVGNIDPLASLTTDANGITNINGGSIDTTGSQTFNDEVLLGADTRLESASSGDITFDSLLDGTFNLVINTAGNTNFEDKVGDTAAL
;
A
#
# COMPACT_ATOMS: atom_id res chain seq x y z
N ASN A 1 32.16 34.26 32.16
CA ASN A 1 32.38 35.58 32.82
C ASN A 1 32.73 36.74 31.89
N GLY A 2 32.92 36.58 30.57
CA GLY A 2 32.95 37.70 29.61
C GLY A 2 33.90 38.86 29.93
N VAL A 3 34.98 38.57 30.65
CA VAL A 3 36.09 39.48 30.90
C VAL A 3 37.31 38.69 30.47
N GLU A 4 38.09 39.22 29.54
CA GLU A 4 39.44 38.71 29.28
C GLU A 4 40.23 38.89 30.59
N GLN A 5 40.30 37.83 31.39
CA GLN A 5 41.11 37.77 32.58
C GLN A 5 42.34 36.93 32.28
N ASN A 6 43.49 37.49 32.65
CA ASN A 6 44.84 36.91 32.62
C ASN A 6 44.87 35.40 32.38
N TYR A 7 45.42 35.04 31.22
CA TYR A 7 45.64 33.69 30.70
C TYR A 7 45.97 32.65 31.78
N LEU A 8 45.05 31.71 31.99
CA LEU A 8 45.33 30.44 32.67
C LEU A 8 45.90 29.47 31.62
N GLY A 9 47.20 29.60 31.29
CA GLY A 9 47.97 28.45 30.82
C GLY A 9 48.69 28.47 29.46
N ALA A 10 48.74 29.57 28.69
CA ALA A 10 49.53 29.57 27.43
C ALA A 10 50.36 30.84 27.18
N TYR A 11 51.51 30.62 26.56
CA TYR A 11 52.65 31.50 26.30
C TYR A 11 52.35 32.52 25.17
N ASN A 12 52.55 33.82 25.43
CA ASN A 12 52.76 34.91 24.46
C ASN A 12 51.63 35.24 23.45
N GLU A 13 51.07 36.44 23.59
CA GLU A 13 50.13 37.14 22.69
C GLU A 13 50.66 37.35 21.25
N ASN A 14 51.97 37.21 21.02
CA ASN A 14 52.55 37.14 19.68
C ASN A 14 52.76 35.68 19.28
N MET A 15 51.81 35.10 18.53
CA MET A 15 51.92 33.76 17.92
C MET A 15 52.94 33.74 16.77
N SER A 16 54.23 33.92 17.06
CA SER A 16 55.33 33.92 16.08
C SER A 16 55.74 32.51 15.61
N GLY A 17 54.85 31.53 15.69
CA GLY A 17 55.07 30.13 15.33
C GLY A 17 53.85 29.45 14.72
N PHE A 18 52.84 30.23 14.30
CA PHE A 18 51.68 29.71 13.57
C PHE A 18 52.13 29.27 12.16
N ASP A 19 52.33 27.97 11.97
CA ASP A 19 52.57 27.40 10.65
C ASP A 19 51.22 27.24 9.93
N LEU A 20 50.98 28.09 8.93
CA LEU A 20 49.75 28.06 8.13
C LEU A 20 49.63 26.75 7.30
N GLY A 21 50.65 25.88 7.29
CA GLY A 21 50.63 24.58 6.62
C GLY A 21 49.97 23.43 7.41
N ASN A 22 49.67 23.61 8.71
CA ASN A 22 49.11 22.59 9.60
C ASN A 22 47.68 22.91 10.05
N PHE A 23 46.84 23.48 9.18
CA PHE A 23 45.40 23.50 9.45
C PHE A 23 44.82 22.13 9.16
N THR A 24 44.28 21.48 10.18
CA THR A 24 43.45 20.28 10.01
C THR A 24 42.17 20.69 9.31
N ASP A 25 41.85 20.03 8.19
CA ASP A 25 40.52 20.14 7.60
C ASP A 25 39.52 19.47 8.56
N THR A 26 38.41 20.14 8.81
CA THR A 26 37.35 19.64 9.70
C THR A 26 36.15 19.12 8.92
N ILE A 27 36.17 19.24 7.59
CA ILE A 27 35.19 18.61 6.72
C ILE A 27 35.33 17.10 6.87
N ASP A 28 34.24 16.45 7.24
CA ASP A 28 34.11 14.99 7.48
C ASP A 28 35.02 14.42 8.58
N GLY A 29 35.64 15.29 9.41
CA GLY A 29 36.45 14.88 10.55
C GLY A 29 35.62 14.74 11.83
N LEU A 30 35.80 13.65 12.56
CA LEU A 30 35.19 13.47 13.89
C LEU A 30 35.79 14.48 14.89
N MET A 31 34.92 15.19 15.60
CA MET A 31 35.30 16.11 16.68
C MET A 31 34.65 15.68 17.98
N SER A 32 35.46 15.46 19.00
CA SER A 32 34.97 15.11 20.34
C SER A 32 34.74 16.35 21.19
N VAL A 33 33.63 16.38 21.93
CA VAL A 33 33.28 17.44 22.89
C VAL A 33 33.31 16.86 24.29
N GLY A 34 34.09 17.48 25.20
CA GLY A 34 34.22 17.02 26.59
C GLY A 34 35.20 15.86 26.83
N TYR A 35 35.87 15.36 25.79
CA TYR A 35 36.86 14.27 25.84
C TYR A 35 38.00 14.53 24.84
N ASP A 36 39.24 14.17 25.22
CA ASP A 36 40.41 14.15 24.33
C ASP A 36 40.67 12.71 23.86
N PRO A 37 40.37 12.37 22.59
CA PRO A 37 40.50 11.00 22.09
C PRO A 37 41.94 10.48 22.05
N GLY A 38 42.93 11.36 22.01
CA GLY A 38 44.34 10.97 21.93
C GLY A 38 45.01 10.75 23.29
N THR A 39 44.31 10.88 24.42
CA THR A 39 44.92 10.69 25.75
C THR A 39 43.88 10.28 26.79
N SER A 40 43.98 9.04 27.27
CA SER A 40 43.12 8.51 28.31
C SER A 40 43.14 9.39 29.59
N GLY A 41 41.96 9.66 30.14
CA GLY A 41 41.76 10.38 31.39
C GLY A 41 41.66 11.91 31.30
N ARG A 42 41.70 12.50 30.10
CA ARG A 42 41.44 13.93 29.87
C ARG A 42 39.97 14.19 29.55
N ASN A 43 39.15 14.11 30.60
CA ASN A 43 37.71 14.26 30.49
C ASN A 43 37.26 15.58 31.14
N PHE A 44 36.22 16.19 30.58
CA PHE A 44 35.53 17.30 31.22
C PHE A 44 34.57 16.77 32.29
N ASP A 45 34.93 16.94 33.56
CA ASP A 45 34.09 16.59 34.71
C ASP A 45 33.17 17.76 35.07
N GLY A 46 32.03 17.87 34.38
CA GLY A 46 31.04 18.92 34.59
C GLY A 46 29.85 18.88 33.64
N LEU A 47 28.91 19.82 33.80
CA LEU A 47 27.80 20.05 32.86
C LEU A 47 28.20 21.09 31.82
N MET A 48 27.87 20.83 30.56
CA MET A 48 28.03 21.73 29.42
C MET A 48 26.65 22.11 28.89
N ASP A 49 26.52 23.34 28.40
CA ASP A 49 25.27 23.92 27.90
C ASP A 49 25.62 24.96 26.82
N ASP A 50 24.72 25.16 25.86
CA ASP A 50 24.73 26.25 24.88
C ASP A 50 26.03 26.38 24.05
N VAL A 51 26.44 25.29 23.38
CA VAL A 51 27.68 25.20 22.60
C VAL A 51 27.43 25.70 21.17
N ALA A 52 28.14 26.75 20.75
CA ALA A 52 28.05 27.27 19.39
C ALA A 52 29.42 27.54 18.76
N TRP A 53 29.49 27.33 17.44
CA TRP A 53 30.67 27.59 16.63
C TRP A 53 30.41 28.72 15.64
N PHE A 54 31.40 29.59 15.47
CA PHE A 54 31.33 30.70 14.53
C PHE A 54 32.50 30.64 13.55
N ASN A 55 32.24 30.85 12.26
CA ASN A 55 33.27 30.93 11.23
C ASN A 55 33.93 32.32 11.15
N GLU A 56 33.51 33.26 12.00
CA GLU A 56 34.11 34.58 12.14
C GLU A 56 34.31 34.94 13.62
N ALA A 57 35.33 35.76 13.90
CA ALA A 57 35.59 36.23 15.24
C ALA A 57 34.49 37.18 15.74
N LEU A 58 33.90 36.87 16.89
CA LEU A 58 32.88 37.69 17.54
C LEU A 58 33.49 38.95 18.18
N ASN A 59 32.82 40.09 18.03
CA ASN A 59 33.23 41.32 18.70
C ASN A 59 32.69 41.38 20.14
N GLN A 60 33.18 42.34 20.95
CA GLN A 60 32.79 42.45 22.36
C GLN A 60 31.27 42.61 22.60
N THR A 61 30.55 43.28 21.68
CA THR A 61 29.09 43.42 21.76
C THR A 61 28.40 42.08 21.50
N ASP A 62 28.89 41.31 20.53
CA ASP A 62 28.36 39.99 20.19
C ASP A 62 28.59 39.02 21.37
N LEU A 63 29.78 39.03 21.95
CA LEU A 63 30.12 38.24 23.14
C LEU A 63 29.24 38.61 24.35
N ASP A 64 28.95 39.89 24.56
CA ASP A 64 28.05 40.35 25.63
C ASP A 64 26.60 39.90 25.39
N ALA A 65 26.17 39.85 24.13
CA ALA A 65 24.85 39.35 23.73
C ALA A 65 24.73 37.84 23.98
N VAL A 66 25.68 37.02 23.51
CA VAL A 66 25.74 35.57 23.80
C VAL A 66 25.74 35.32 25.30
N ARG A 67 26.56 36.06 26.07
CA ARG A 67 26.60 35.91 27.54
C ARG A 67 25.26 36.17 28.23
N THR A 68 24.43 37.06 27.68
CA THR A 68 23.21 37.52 28.36
C THR A 68 21.97 36.76 27.89
N GLY A 69 21.91 36.38 26.62
CA GLY A 69 20.76 35.75 25.99
C GLY A 69 21.00 34.33 25.48
N GLY A 70 22.20 33.77 25.64
CA GLY A 70 22.61 32.50 25.06
C GLY A 70 23.02 32.61 23.59
N ALA A 71 23.61 31.55 23.05
CA ALA A 71 24.04 31.48 21.66
C ALA A 71 22.86 31.53 20.67
N SER A 72 21.67 31.08 21.10
CA SER A 72 20.40 31.21 20.36
C SER A 72 20.05 32.65 19.96
N THR A 73 20.64 33.66 20.61
CA THR A 73 20.55 35.09 20.20
C THR A 73 21.03 35.31 18.76
N PHE A 74 21.89 34.43 18.25
CA PHE A 74 22.48 34.46 16.91
C PHE A 74 21.95 33.36 15.97
N SER A 75 20.81 32.73 16.26
CA SER A 75 20.20 31.65 15.45
C SER A 75 19.97 31.98 13.97
N GLY A 76 19.89 33.26 13.61
CA GLY A 76 19.79 33.73 12.21
C GLY A 76 21.06 34.41 11.67
N ASP A 77 22.17 34.42 12.41
CA ASP A 77 23.42 35.05 11.99
C ASP A 77 24.23 34.07 11.13
N SER A 78 24.55 34.48 9.91
CA SER A 78 25.28 33.66 8.94
C SER A 78 26.69 33.25 9.38
N ARG A 79 27.21 33.87 10.45
CA ARG A 79 28.51 33.51 11.03
C ARG A 79 28.43 32.29 11.94
N MET A 80 27.25 31.97 12.48
CA MET A 80 27.05 30.79 13.31
C MET A 80 26.97 29.56 12.41
N VAL A 81 27.85 28.59 12.64
CA VAL A 81 27.99 27.38 11.81
C VAL A 81 27.23 26.22 12.42
N ALA A 82 27.26 26.10 13.74
CA ALA A 82 26.54 25.10 14.50
C ALA A 82 26.23 25.63 15.91
N HIS A 83 25.14 25.15 16.51
CA HIS A 83 24.66 25.49 17.84
C HIS A 83 23.86 24.34 18.44
N TRP A 84 24.37 23.74 19.51
CA TRP A 84 23.67 22.76 20.34
C TRP A 84 23.26 23.42 21.66
N ASP A 85 21.96 23.54 21.89
CA ASP A 85 21.39 24.11 23.11
C ASP A 85 21.28 23.09 24.26
N PHE A 86 21.31 21.78 23.96
CA PHE A 86 21.08 20.71 24.93
C PHE A 86 19.73 20.80 25.65
N ASP A 87 18.71 21.39 25.01
CA ASP A 87 17.36 21.56 25.57
C ASP A 87 16.43 20.34 25.31
N GLN A 88 16.95 19.24 24.75
CA GLN A 88 16.19 18.00 24.54
C GLN A 88 15.79 17.38 25.88
N SER A 89 14.55 16.90 26.00
CA SER A 89 14.02 16.35 27.26
C SER A 89 14.67 15.03 27.70
N SER A 90 15.21 14.26 26.75
CA SER A 90 15.89 12.98 26.93
C SER A 90 16.53 12.54 25.60
N GLY A 91 17.50 11.62 25.64
CA GLY A 91 18.08 10.99 24.46
C GLY A 91 19.59 11.09 24.41
N ASN A 92 20.18 10.44 23.41
CA ASN A 92 21.63 10.36 23.19
C ASN A 92 22.06 11.19 21.98
N ILE A 93 21.24 12.12 21.52
CA ILE A 93 21.54 13.01 20.39
C ILE A 93 21.14 14.43 20.77
N ALA A 94 22.11 15.35 20.75
CA ALA A 94 21.84 16.78 20.70
C ALA A 94 21.85 17.22 19.23
N LEU A 95 20.79 17.91 18.81
CA LEU A 95 20.68 18.41 17.43
C LEU A 95 21.24 19.82 17.33
N ASP A 96 22.01 20.08 16.27
CA ASP A 96 22.43 21.43 15.90
C ASP A 96 21.23 22.23 15.36
N ASN A 97 20.91 23.31 16.04
CA ASN A 97 19.84 24.24 15.70
C ASN A 97 20.08 25.07 14.42
N VAL A 98 21.28 25.03 13.83
CA VAL A 98 21.64 25.76 12.60
C VAL A 98 21.54 24.87 11.37
N SER A 99 22.27 23.75 11.36
CA SER A 99 22.45 22.91 10.17
C SER A 99 21.97 21.47 10.34
N GLY A 100 21.46 21.11 11.53
CA GLY A 100 20.93 19.77 11.80
C GLY A 100 22.00 18.70 12.02
N ILE A 101 23.27 19.09 12.18
CA ILE A 101 24.33 18.17 12.58
C ILE A 101 23.99 17.52 13.93
N GLU A 102 23.98 16.20 13.94
CA GLU A 102 23.74 15.41 15.13
C GLU A 102 25.03 15.32 15.96
N MET A 103 24.95 15.74 17.23
CA MET A 103 25.96 15.44 18.24
C MET A 103 25.48 14.26 19.06
N LEU A 104 26.05 13.10 18.79
CA LEU A 104 25.83 11.89 19.55
C LEU A 104 26.47 12.02 20.95
N ILE A 105 25.66 11.82 21.98
CA ILE A 105 26.05 11.87 23.40
C ILE A 105 26.25 10.43 23.87
N SER A 106 27.51 10.03 24.02
CA SER A 106 27.90 8.71 24.54
C SER A 106 28.66 8.86 25.86
N THR A 107 28.41 7.96 26.81
CA THR A 107 29.19 7.88 28.06
C THR A 107 30.57 7.23 27.85
N ASN A 108 30.79 6.56 26.71
CA ASN A 108 31.98 5.77 26.41
C ASN A 108 32.71 6.21 25.12
N GLY A 109 32.38 7.39 24.56
CA GLY A 109 32.88 7.81 23.25
C GLY A 109 32.11 7.15 22.10
N ILE A 110 32.27 7.68 20.89
CA ILE A 110 31.76 7.08 19.66
C ILE A 110 32.99 6.55 18.95
N VAL A 111 33.19 5.23 18.96
CA VAL A 111 34.14 4.56 18.07
C VAL A 111 33.31 4.01 16.91
N PRO A 112 33.63 4.33 15.65
CA PRO A 112 32.86 3.85 14.51
C PRO A 112 33.15 2.36 14.25
N PHE A 113 32.16 1.50 14.50
CA PHE A 113 31.93 0.20 13.84
C PHE A 113 33.14 -0.74 13.56
N GLY A 114 34.02 -0.97 14.52
CA GLY A 114 35.12 -1.94 14.38
C GLY A 114 36.46 -1.30 14.05
N PRO A 115 37.51 -2.13 13.81
CA PRO A 115 38.85 -1.66 13.51
C PRO A 115 38.85 -0.68 12.34
N GLU A 116 39.62 0.41 12.43
CA GLU A 116 39.63 1.46 11.41
C GLU A 116 40.86 1.37 10.49
N PHE A 117 40.66 1.51 9.18
CA PHE A 117 41.77 1.62 8.24
C PHE A 117 42.48 2.96 8.38
N GLN A 118 43.80 2.93 8.51
CA GLN A 118 44.67 4.08 8.64
C GLN A 118 45.59 4.23 7.41
N PRO A 119 45.18 5.03 6.39
CA PRO A 119 45.93 5.19 5.16
C PRO A 119 47.35 5.73 5.40
N GLY A 120 48.36 5.04 4.88
CA GLY A 120 49.76 5.47 4.96
C GLY A 120 50.44 5.23 6.32
N ALA A 121 49.76 4.57 7.26
CA ALA A 121 50.29 4.28 8.59
C ALA A 121 51.01 2.91 8.71
N GLY A 122 50.84 2.03 7.71
CA GLY A 122 51.46 0.71 7.67
C GLY A 122 52.94 0.71 7.29
N VAL A 123 53.55 -0.46 7.41
CA VAL A 123 54.87 -0.77 6.86
C VAL A 123 54.82 -0.79 5.32
N PHE A 124 53.72 -1.30 4.75
CA PHE A 124 53.50 -1.42 3.32
C PHE A 124 52.22 -0.71 2.84
N GLY A 125 52.01 0.54 3.26
CA GLY A 125 50.87 1.33 2.80
C GLY A 125 49.99 1.76 3.97
N GLY A 126 48.74 1.32 4.01
CA GLY A 126 47.80 1.44 5.11
C GLY A 126 47.99 0.34 6.16
N ALA A 127 47.15 0.38 7.19
CA ALA A 127 47.09 -0.60 8.25
C ALA A 127 45.71 -0.56 8.88
N LEU A 128 45.32 -1.63 9.58
CA LEU A 128 44.07 -1.72 10.32
C LEU A 128 44.34 -1.49 11.81
N GLU A 129 43.70 -0.50 12.43
CA GLU A 129 43.85 -0.10 13.84
C GLU A 129 42.73 -0.70 14.70
N PHE A 130 43.09 -1.27 15.84
CA PHE A 130 42.21 -1.93 16.80
C PHE A 130 42.37 -1.25 18.17
N ASP A 131 41.27 -1.01 18.87
CA ASP A 131 41.21 -0.24 20.11
C ASP A 131 41.50 -1.04 21.39
N GLY A 132 41.66 -2.36 21.29
CA GLY A 132 41.87 -3.24 22.44
C GLY A 132 40.65 -3.42 23.33
N ILE A 133 39.45 -3.05 22.91
CA ILE A 133 38.22 -3.19 23.69
C ILE A 133 37.30 -4.19 22.99
N ASP A 134 36.81 -3.85 21.81
CA ASP A 134 35.78 -4.59 21.11
C ASP A 134 36.02 -4.75 19.61
N ASP A 135 37.11 -4.17 19.09
CA ASP A 135 37.51 -4.25 17.69
C ASP A 135 38.01 -5.64 17.28
N PHE A 136 37.46 -6.18 16.19
CA PHE A 136 37.94 -7.42 15.58
C PHE A 136 37.65 -7.51 14.08
N ALA A 137 38.22 -8.53 13.44
CA ALA A 137 37.79 -8.93 12.10
C ALA A 137 37.60 -10.44 12.02
N THR A 138 36.79 -10.91 11.06
CA THR A 138 36.59 -12.35 10.82
C THR A 138 36.68 -12.71 9.36
N PHE A 139 37.00 -13.97 9.08
CA PHE A 139 36.89 -14.52 7.74
C PHE A 139 36.54 -16.01 7.82
N GLN A 140 35.81 -16.50 6.81
CA GLN A 140 35.41 -17.90 6.70
C GLN A 140 35.28 -18.22 5.21
N ASP A 141 36.07 -19.17 4.71
CA ASP A 141 36.03 -19.51 3.29
C ASP A 141 36.39 -20.99 3.07
N VAL A 142 35.69 -21.62 2.12
CA VAL A 142 35.92 -23.01 1.71
C VAL A 142 37.29 -23.26 1.09
N SER A 143 37.99 -22.20 0.68
CA SER A 143 39.35 -22.25 0.12
C SER A 143 40.45 -21.99 1.15
N PHE A 144 40.11 -21.64 2.39
CA PHE A 144 41.08 -21.41 3.45
C PHE A 144 41.58 -22.73 4.06
N ASP A 145 42.51 -23.39 3.38
CA ASP A 145 43.11 -24.66 3.81
C ASP A 145 44.59 -24.46 4.17
N VAL A 146 44.87 -24.18 5.45
CA VAL A 146 46.23 -24.03 5.99
C VAL A 146 46.52 -24.98 7.17
N GLY A 147 45.57 -25.85 7.51
CA GLY A 147 45.59 -26.66 8.72
C GLY A 147 46.87 -27.50 8.86
N TYR A 148 47.23 -28.32 7.87
CA TYR A 148 48.26 -29.37 8.02
C TYR A 148 49.71 -28.86 8.05
N GLN A 149 50.06 -27.94 7.16
CA GLN A 149 51.37 -27.30 7.08
C GLN A 149 51.15 -25.88 6.57
N GLY A 150 51.92 -24.92 7.05
CA GLY A 150 51.68 -23.55 6.65
C GLY A 150 52.65 -22.52 7.19
N THR A 151 52.47 -21.31 6.68
CA THR A 151 53.16 -20.11 7.13
C THR A 151 52.16 -18.97 7.30
N LEU A 152 52.24 -18.25 8.42
CA LEU A 152 51.52 -17.01 8.68
C LEU A 152 52.54 -15.87 8.78
N ASN A 153 52.34 -14.79 8.03
CA ASN A 153 53.10 -13.53 8.10
C ASN A 153 52.16 -12.37 8.40
N PHE A 154 52.57 -11.46 9.26
CA PHE A 154 51.89 -10.17 9.45
C PHE A 154 52.82 -9.19 10.16
N TRP A 155 52.49 -7.91 10.10
CA TRP A 155 53.11 -6.86 10.89
C TRP A 155 52.17 -6.40 11.99
N VAL A 156 52.73 -6.08 13.16
CA VAL A 156 51.99 -5.46 14.27
C VAL A 156 52.72 -4.26 14.81
N LYS A 157 51.96 -3.28 15.28
CA LYS A 157 52.43 -2.19 16.12
C LYS A 157 51.46 -2.09 17.31
N MET A 158 51.82 -2.75 18.41
CA MET A 158 50.96 -2.82 19.60
C MET A 158 51.01 -1.51 20.38
N ASP A 159 49.88 -1.03 20.89
CA ASP A 159 49.85 0.18 21.71
C ASP A 159 49.88 -0.13 23.22
N ASP A 160 49.37 -1.29 23.65
CA ASP A 160 49.53 -1.79 25.02
C ASP A 160 50.17 -3.18 25.05
N THR A 161 51.41 -3.26 25.56
CA THR A 161 52.11 -4.54 25.78
C THR A 161 52.00 -5.05 27.21
N GLY A 162 51.24 -4.36 28.08
CA GLY A 162 50.87 -4.76 29.43
C GLY A 162 49.69 -5.74 29.49
N ARG A 163 48.94 -5.87 28.40
CA ARG A 163 47.82 -6.79 28.23
C ARG A 163 48.14 -8.01 27.36
N ARG A 164 47.27 -9.03 27.45
CA ARG A 164 47.29 -10.09 26.44
C ARG A 164 46.64 -9.54 25.17
N ASN A 165 47.37 -9.67 24.07
CA ASN A 165 46.90 -9.26 22.75
C ASN A 165 46.63 -10.52 21.94
N GLN A 166 45.36 -10.78 21.65
CA GLN A 166 44.98 -11.88 20.78
C GLN A 166 45.13 -11.45 19.33
N LEU A 167 45.96 -12.16 18.55
CA LEU A 167 46.26 -11.75 17.18
C LEU A 167 45.34 -12.49 16.21
N PHE A 168 45.27 -13.81 16.34
CA PHE A 168 44.41 -14.65 15.53
C PHE A 168 43.87 -15.83 16.35
N GLU A 169 42.60 -16.17 16.18
CA GLU A 169 41.96 -17.33 16.81
C GLU A 169 41.19 -18.15 15.77
N GLY A 170 41.32 -19.47 15.84
CA GLY A 170 40.69 -20.38 14.92
C GLY A 170 39.26 -20.75 15.30
N PRO A 171 38.65 -21.67 14.54
CA PRO A 171 37.23 -22.02 14.69
C PRO A 171 36.90 -22.64 16.05
N GLU A 172 35.69 -22.37 16.53
CA GLU A 172 35.07 -22.97 17.73
C GLU A 172 35.85 -22.81 19.05
N ASN A 173 36.82 -21.88 19.13
CA ASN A 173 37.78 -21.79 20.24
C ASN A 173 38.54 -23.12 20.47
N GLY A 174 38.57 -23.96 19.42
CA GLY A 174 39.02 -25.35 19.46
C GLY A 174 40.51 -25.48 19.22
N GLY A 175 41.09 -24.65 18.35
CA GLY A 175 42.52 -24.67 18.02
C GLY A 175 42.92 -23.58 17.03
N MET A 176 44.23 -23.49 16.76
CA MET A 176 44.88 -22.42 15.98
C MET A 176 44.80 -21.02 16.62
N GLU A 177 45.73 -20.76 17.53
CA GLU A 177 45.73 -19.59 18.41
C GLU A 177 47.10 -18.91 18.36
N PHE A 178 47.11 -17.61 18.08
CA PHE A 178 48.31 -16.78 17.99
C PHE A 178 48.12 -15.52 18.83
N GLN A 179 49.04 -15.28 19.76
CA GLN A 179 48.85 -14.21 20.74
C GLN A 179 50.18 -13.71 21.30
N TYR A 180 50.14 -12.52 21.88
CA TYR A 180 51.17 -11.98 22.75
C TYR A 180 50.72 -12.04 24.22
N ARG A 181 51.54 -12.64 25.10
CA ARG A 181 51.22 -12.91 26.51
C ARG A 181 52.09 -12.10 27.47
N THR A 182 51.49 -11.61 28.54
CA THR A 182 52.18 -10.77 29.54
C THR A 182 52.56 -11.48 30.83
N ASN A 183 51.99 -12.67 31.07
CA ASN A 183 52.20 -13.45 32.31
C ASN A 183 53.67 -13.80 32.61
N SER A 184 54.59 -13.65 31.63
CA SER A 184 56.01 -13.91 31.79
C SER A 184 56.92 -12.80 31.22
N GLY A 185 56.40 -11.60 30.93
CA GLY A 185 57.20 -10.46 30.46
C GLY A 185 57.16 -10.18 28.97
N GLY A 186 56.15 -10.68 28.23
CA GLY A 186 55.84 -10.26 26.86
C GLY A 186 56.30 -11.24 25.79
N GLN A 187 55.68 -12.43 25.71
CA GLN A 187 56.08 -13.52 24.80
C GLN A 187 55.07 -13.75 23.68
N PHE A 188 55.56 -14.07 22.49
CA PHE A 188 54.75 -14.64 21.42
C PHE A 188 54.47 -16.12 21.65
N TYR A 189 53.21 -16.49 21.45
CA TYR A 189 52.66 -17.83 21.60
C TYR A 189 52.03 -18.25 20.28
N GLY A 190 52.23 -19.51 19.90
CA GLY A 190 51.58 -20.12 18.75
C GLY A 190 51.09 -21.53 19.07
N ARG A 191 49.91 -21.85 18.54
CA ARG A 191 49.27 -23.16 18.60
C ARG A 191 48.48 -23.37 17.31
N ILE A 192 48.30 -24.63 16.90
CA ILE A 192 47.58 -25.02 15.66
C ILE A 192 46.63 -26.23 15.83
N LEU A 193 46.57 -26.83 17.03
CA LEU A 193 45.84 -28.08 17.34
C LEU A 193 44.77 -27.86 18.42
N ASP A 194 43.79 -28.76 18.52
CA ASP A 194 42.92 -28.88 19.70
C ASP A 194 43.63 -29.60 20.87
N GLY A 195 43.54 -29.07 22.10
CA GLY A 195 44.36 -29.51 23.25
C GLY A 195 45.71 -28.79 23.44
N ALA A 196 46.37 -29.08 24.57
CA ALA A 196 47.33 -28.17 25.25
C ALA A 196 48.78 -28.09 24.71
N ASP A 197 49.08 -28.52 23.48
CA ASP A 197 50.44 -28.42 22.92
C ASP A 197 50.63 -27.13 22.11
N TYR A 198 51.66 -26.35 22.44
CA TYR A 198 51.92 -25.01 21.89
C TYR A 198 53.39 -24.61 22.09
N THR A 199 53.88 -23.65 21.30
CA THR A 199 55.22 -23.09 21.45
C THR A 199 55.17 -21.65 21.99
N ILE A 200 56.18 -21.27 22.78
CA ILE A 200 56.31 -19.91 23.31
C ILE A 200 57.76 -19.47 23.19
N GLN A 201 58.01 -18.35 22.53
CA GLN A 201 59.36 -17.80 22.40
C GLN A 201 59.84 -17.19 23.74
N ALA A 202 61.09 -17.41 24.13
CA ALA A 202 61.70 -16.80 25.30
C ALA A 202 62.00 -15.31 25.06
N GLY A 203 62.10 -14.54 26.14
CA GLY A 203 62.93 -13.33 26.11
C GLY A 203 62.24 -11.98 26.34
N GLY A 204 60.94 -11.92 26.59
CA GLY A 204 60.28 -10.68 27.01
C GLY A 204 60.50 -9.55 26.02
N GLN A 205 59.93 -9.75 24.82
CA GLN A 205 60.11 -9.07 23.55
C GLN A 205 59.91 -7.55 23.70
N SER A 206 60.92 -6.91 24.28
CA SER A 206 60.93 -5.51 24.67
C SER A 206 61.04 -4.63 23.44
N GLY A 207 60.21 -3.60 23.36
CA GLY A 207 60.23 -2.63 22.25
C GLY A 207 59.25 -2.91 21.13
N VAL A 208 58.23 -3.74 21.36
CA VAL A 208 57.09 -3.95 20.45
C VAL A 208 55.96 -2.93 20.65
N GLU A 209 55.94 -2.23 21.79
CA GLU A 209 55.01 -1.13 22.06
C GLU A 209 55.34 0.09 21.18
N GLY A 210 54.41 0.52 20.34
CA GLY A 210 54.55 1.64 19.42
C GLY A 210 55.54 1.41 18.27
N VAL A 211 56.05 0.19 18.06
CA VAL A 211 57.03 -0.14 17.01
C VAL A 211 56.51 -1.25 16.10
N TRP A 212 56.50 -1.00 14.79
CA TRP A 212 56.20 -2.02 13.78
C TRP A 212 57.19 -3.18 13.88
N THR A 213 56.66 -4.37 14.10
CA THR A 213 57.39 -5.64 14.28
C THR A 213 56.79 -6.70 13.37
N ASN A 214 57.62 -7.39 12.58
CA ASN A 214 57.15 -8.48 11.74
C ASN A 214 57.13 -9.79 12.51
N ILE A 215 56.01 -10.50 12.43
CA ILE A 215 55.81 -11.79 13.07
C ILE A 215 55.55 -12.83 11.99
N GLN A 216 56.31 -13.93 12.03
CA GLN A 216 56.12 -15.05 11.12
C GLN A 216 56.06 -16.35 11.91
N TYR A 217 55.02 -17.14 11.68
CA TYR A 217 54.87 -18.50 12.21
C TYR A 217 54.98 -19.51 11.07
N THR A 218 55.66 -20.62 11.30
CA THR A 218 55.64 -21.78 10.38
C THR A 218 55.29 -23.05 11.16
N TRP A 219 54.52 -23.95 10.56
CA TRP A 219 54.21 -25.25 11.15
C TRP A 219 54.25 -26.35 10.08
N ASP A 220 54.74 -27.52 10.47
CA ASP A 220 54.91 -28.66 9.58
C ASP A 220 54.51 -29.96 10.30
N ALA A 221 53.45 -30.61 9.81
CA ALA A 221 52.99 -31.87 10.39
C ALA A 221 53.82 -33.09 10.07
N ASP A 222 54.60 -33.04 8.99
CA ASP A 222 55.48 -34.12 8.63
C ASP A 222 56.72 -34.14 9.54
N THR A 223 57.17 -32.98 10.03
CA THR A 223 58.27 -32.89 11.01
C THR A 223 57.82 -32.81 12.46
N GLY A 224 56.59 -32.34 12.71
CA GLY A 224 56.04 -32.11 14.05
C GLY A 224 56.60 -30.85 14.71
N GLU A 225 57.00 -29.85 13.92
CA GLU A 225 57.67 -28.65 14.39
C GLU A 225 56.83 -27.38 14.13
N MET A 226 56.87 -26.43 15.06
CA MET A 226 56.32 -25.08 14.90
C MET A 226 57.36 -24.03 15.31
N HIS A 227 57.63 -23.09 14.42
CA HIS A 227 58.64 -22.05 14.61
C HIS A 227 58.04 -20.64 14.65
N ILE A 228 58.64 -19.76 15.46
CA ILE A 228 58.26 -18.34 15.61
C ILE A 228 59.46 -17.44 15.28
N TYR A 229 59.29 -16.56 14.29
CA TYR A 229 60.30 -15.60 13.86
C TYR A 229 59.82 -14.16 14.11
N ILE A 230 60.70 -13.35 14.68
CA ILE A 230 60.47 -11.92 14.95
C ILE A 230 61.49 -11.13 14.15
N ASP A 231 61.02 -10.23 13.29
CA ASP A 231 61.84 -9.49 12.32
C ASP A 231 62.78 -10.39 11.50
N GLY A 232 62.32 -11.60 11.20
CA GLY A 232 63.05 -12.62 10.43
C GLY A 232 64.05 -13.45 11.23
N VAL A 233 64.13 -13.28 12.56
CA VAL A 233 65.05 -14.02 13.45
C VAL A 233 64.26 -14.93 14.39
N GLU A 234 64.72 -16.17 14.55
CA GLU A 234 64.19 -17.10 15.56
C GLU A 234 65.00 -17.01 16.85
N ASP A 235 64.38 -16.50 17.92
CA ASP A 235 64.93 -16.56 19.27
C ASP A 235 64.59 -17.90 19.96
N PRO A 236 65.37 -18.30 20.99
CA PRO A 236 65.11 -19.52 21.75
C PRO A 236 63.72 -19.56 22.39
N TYR A 237 63.18 -20.75 22.66
CA TYR A 237 61.88 -20.94 23.34
C TYR A 237 61.95 -20.79 24.87
N LEU A 238 60.82 -20.39 25.49
CA LEU A 238 60.65 -20.22 26.92
C LEU A 238 60.91 -21.55 27.64
N SER A 239 61.51 -21.50 28.84
CA SER A 239 61.89 -22.72 29.55
C SER A 239 60.72 -23.70 29.72
N SER A 240 60.91 -24.95 29.28
CA SER A 240 59.92 -26.05 29.21
C SER A 240 59.11 -26.13 27.92
N TYR A 241 59.38 -25.27 26.95
CA TYR A 241 58.87 -25.32 25.58
C TYR A 241 60.04 -25.44 24.59
N ASP A 242 59.78 -26.02 23.43
CA ASP A 242 60.68 -26.08 22.27
C ASP A 242 59.84 -26.08 20.98
N GLU A 243 60.50 -26.16 19.83
CA GLU A 243 59.86 -26.19 18.51
C GLU A 243 59.07 -27.49 18.24
N ASN A 244 59.32 -28.57 18.99
CA ASN A 244 58.71 -29.88 18.74
C ASN A 244 57.39 -30.01 19.49
N LEU A 245 56.32 -30.33 18.76
CA LEU A 245 54.99 -30.46 19.32
C LEU A 245 54.60 -31.95 19.37
N ALA A 246 54.49 -32.51 20.58
CA ALA A 246 54.35 -33.95 20.82
C ALA A 246 52.99 -34.52 20.41
N GLY A 247 51.96 -33.66 20.31
CA GLY A 247 50.58 -33.96 19.93
C GLY A 247 50.25 -33.79 18.45
N PHE A 248 51.24 -33.60 17.58
CA PHE A 248 51.04 -33.52 16.12
C PHE A 248 50.57 -34.86 15.55
N ASP A 249 49.25 -35.10 15.56
CA ASP A 249 48.61 -36.19 14.82
C ASP A 249 47.32 -35.71 14.14
N MET A 250 46.90 -36.42 13.08
CA MET A 250 45.77 -36.05 12.21
C MET A 250 44.41 -35.90 12.92
N THR A 251 44.25 -36.35 14.16
CA THR A 251 42.98 -36.34 14.89
C THR A 251 42.75 -35.09 15.73
N HIS A 252 43.77 -34.24 15.90
CA HIS A 252 43.71 -33.01 16.70
C HIS A 252 43.95 -31.74 15.86
N PHE A 253 43.98 -31.87 14.53
CA PHE A 253 44.16 -30.72 13.64
C PHE A 253 42.90 -29.89 13.54
N THR A 254 43.06 -28.59 13.71
CA THR A 254 42.00 -27.60 13.48
C THR A 254 41.67 -27.60 11.99
N ASP A 255 40.44 -27.99 11.64
CA ASP A 255 39.95 -27.85 10.26
C ASP A 255 39.66 -26.37 10.00
N THR A 256 40.42 -25.78 9.08
CA THR A 256 40.32 -24.36 8.73
C THR A 256 39.36 -24.13 7.56
N ILE A 257 39.02 -25.19 6.82
CA ILE A 257 38.17 -25.11 5.63
C ILE A 257 36.78 -24.71 6.08
N ASN A 258 36.32 -23.55 5.63
CA ASN A 258 35.04 -22.99 6.04
C ASN A 258 34.89 -22.88 7.57
N GLY A 259 36.00 -22.78 8.30
CA GLY A 259 35.99 -22.48 9.74
C GLY A 259 36.03 -20.96 9.95
N LEU A 260 35.29 -20.47 10.95
CA LEU A 260 35.30 -19.03 11.28
C LEU A 260 36.61 -18.68 11.98
N MET A 261 37.44 -17.89 11.31
CA MET A 261 38.69 -17.35 11.83
C MET A 261 38.43 -15.95 12.39
N ASN A 262 39.10 -15.62 13.50
CA ASN A 262 39.06 -14.31 14.13
C ASN A 262 40.45 -13.66 14.05
N VAL A 263 40.45 -12.36 13.82
CA VAL A 263 41.61 -11.47 13.82
C VAL A 263 41.37 -10.43 14.91
N GLY A 264 42.34 -10.27 15.81
CA GLY A 264 42.27 -9.25 16.86
C GLY A 264 41.45 -9.61 18.10
N ARG A 265 40.83 -10.80 18.19
CA ARG A 265 40.06 -11.21 19.39
C ARG A 265 40.07 -12.70 19.71
N ASP A 266 39.79 -13.01 20.97
CA ASP A 266 39.42 -14.35 21.46
C ASP A 266 37.90 -14.36 21.72
N PRO A 267 37.07 -15.00 20.88
CA PRO A 267 35.62 -15.03 21.06
C PRO A 267 35.18 -15.77 22.35
N GLY A 268 36.06 -16.54 22.99
CA GLY A 268 35.81 -17.20 24.26
C GLY A 268 36.19 -16.39 25.50
N ASP A 269 36.90 -15.26 25.34
CA ASP A 269 37.34 -14.40 26.44
C ASP A 269 37.42 -12.93 25.97
N PRO A 270 36.36 -12.13 26.18
CA PRO A 270 36.28 -10.75 25.67
C PRO A 270 37.32 -9.81 26.30
N SER A 271 38.07 -10.26 27.33
CA SER A 271 39.19 -9.48 27.87
C SER A 271 40.44 -9.49 26.97
N ARG A 272 40.43 -10.29 25.89
CA ARG A 272 41.59 -10.52 25.02
C ARG A 272 41.35 -9.99 23.60
N ALA A 273 41.17 -8.67 23.50
CA ALA A 273 41.25 -7.94 22.24
C ALA A 273 42.68 -7.45 21.97
N PHE A 274 43.02 -7.29 20.69
CA PHE A 274 44.25 -6.67 20.21
C PHE A 274 44.17 -5.15 20.31
N ASP A 275 45.22 -4.54 20.83
CA ASP A 275 45.36 -3.09 21.00
C ASP A 275 46.55 -2.59 20.17
N GLY A 276 46.26 -1.90 19.07
CA GLY A 276 47.24 -1.35 18.13
C GLY A 276 46.92 -1.64 16.66
N MET A 277 47.93 -1.63 15.80
CA MET A 277 47.76 -1.72 14.33
C MET A 277 48.30 -3.04 13.75
N MET A 278 47.62 -3.58 12.73
CA MET A 278 48.05 -4.72 11.91
C MET A 278 48.23 -4.34 10.44
N ASP A 279 49.20 -4.96 9.77
CA ASP A 279 49.51 -4.72 8.34
C ASP A 279 50.00 -6.02 7.65
N ASP A 280 49.76 -6.13 6.34
CA ASP A 280 50.28 -7.13 5.39
C ASP A 280 50.16 -8.60 5.85
N ILE A 281 48.92 -9.01 6.17
CA ILE A 281 48.58 -10.35 6.64
C ILE A 281 48.63 -11.34 5.47
N GLY A 282 49.49 -12.36 5.53
CA GLY A 282 49.62 -13.40 4.52
C GLY A 282 49.60 -14.82 5.11
N TRP A 283 48.73 -15.66 4.56
CA TRP A 283 48.58 -17.08 4.92
C TRP A 283 49.01 -17.98 3.77
N PHE A 284 49.82 -19.00 4.07
CA PHE A 284 50.34 -19.94 3.09
C PHE A 284 50.09 -21.39 3.53
N ALA A 285 49.73 -22.27 2.58
CA ALA A 285 49.49 -23.70 2.80
C ALA A 285 50.77 -24.57 2.76
N ASP A 286 51.93 -23.97 2.98
CA ASP A 286 53.23 -24.65 2.98
C ASP A 286 54.25 -23.89 3.84
N VAL A 287 55.34 -24.56 4.21
CA VAL A 287 56.43 -23.98 4.99
C VAL A 287 57.32 -23.13 4.07
N LEU A 288 57.37 -21.82 4.29
CA LEU A 288 58.23 -20.92 3.52
C LEU A 288 59.69 -21.02 3.98
N ASP A 289 60.61 -21.08 3.00
CA ASP A 289 62.03 -21.04 3.29
C ASP A 289 62.49 -19.64 3.73
N GLN A 290 63.73 -19.52 4.21
CA GLN A 290 64.28 -18.23 4.66
C GLN A 290 64.27 -17.16 3.56
N THR A 291 64.45 -17.54 2.29
CA THR A 291 64.48 -16.58 1.17
C THR A 291 63.10 -15.96 0.96
N ASP A 292 62.07 -16.80 0.93
CA ASP A 292 60.68 -16.36 0.75
C ASP A 292 60.21 -15.55 1.97
N ARG A 293 60.53 -15.98 3.18
CA ARG A 293 60.21 -15.25 4.42
C ARG A 293 60.89 -13.88 4.50
N ASP A 294 62.16 -13.80 4.09
CA ASP A 294 62.87 -12.51 4.00
C ASP A 294 62.30 -11.60 2.91
N ALA A 295 61.83 -12.18 1.80
CA ALA A 295 61.22 -11.42 0.69
C ALA A 295 59.91 -10.76 1.12
N ILE A 296 58.97 -11.53 1.69
CA ILE A 296 57.68 -10.98 2.14
C ILE A 296 57.86 -9.97 3.29
N ARG A 297 58.80 -10.21 4.20
CA ARG A 297 59.12 -9.25 5.27
C ARG A 297 59.72 -7.95 4.72
N THR A 298 60.59 -8.01 3.74
CA THR A 298 61.33 -6.81 3.27
C THR A 298 60.56 -6.01 2.22
N SER A 299 59.64 -6.64 1.50
CA SER A 299 59.02 -6.06 0.30
C SER A 299 57.51 -6.30 0.19
N GLY A 300 56.89 -6.86 1.22
CA GLY A 300 55.46 -7.15 1.30
C GLY A 300 55.09 -8.52 0.74
N VAL A 301 54.01 -9.10 1.25
CA VAL A 301 53.46 -10.39 0.76
C VAL A 301 53.11 -10.34 -0.72
N ALA A 302 52.80 -9.16 -1.25
CA ALA A 302 52.56 -8.93 -2.68
C ALA A 302 53.71 -9.39 -3.60
N THR A 303 54.94 -9.53 -3.09
CA THR A 303 56.06 -10.12 -3.84
C THR A 303 55.83 -11.56 -4.28
N LEU A 304 54.94 -12.29 -3.61
CA LEU A 304 54.55 -13.67 -3.93
C LEU A 304 53.16 -13.75 -4.61
N THR A 305 52.70 -12.66 -5.24
CA THR A 305 51.45 -12.65 -6.02
C THR A 305 51.39 -13.81 -7.02
N GLY A 306 50.36 -14.65 -6.91
CA GLY A 306 50.16 -15.82 -7.77
C GLY A 306 51.02 -17.04 -7.46
N ASP A 307 51.77 -17.04 -6.35
CA ASP A 307 52.36 -18.27 -5.80
C ASP A 307 51.23 -19.22 -5.37
N SER A 308 51.32 -20.49 -5.77
CA SER A 308 50.27 -21.47 -5.48
C SER A 308 50.12 -21.81 -4.00
N ARG A 309 51.11 -21.45 -3.17
CA ARG A 309 51.07 -21.66 -1.72
C ARG A 309 50.30 -20.56 -1.01
N LEU A 310 50.14 -19.37 -1.60
CA LEU A 310 49.46 -18.24 -0.97
C LEU A 310 47.94 -18.48 -0.97
N VAL A 311 47.34 -18.56 0.23
CA VAL A 311 45.91 -18.87 0.43
C VAL A 311 45.10 -17.59 0.63
N ALA A 312 45.57 -16.71 1.50
CA ALA A 312 44.95 -15.41 1.77
C ALA A 312 46.03 -14.34 1.91
N HIS A 313 45.78 -13.16 1.35
CA HIS A 313 46.59 -11.96 1.60
C HIS A 313 45.68 -10.76 1.77
N TRP A 314 45.91 -9.94 2.80
CA TRP A 314 45.32 -8.63 2.94
C TRP A 314 46.42 -7.62 3.19
N ALA A 315 46.61 -6.67 2.27
CA ALA A 315 47.56 -5.57 2.43
C ALA A 315 47.06 -4.54 3.45
N LEU A 316 45.75 -4.49 3.70
CA LEU A 316 45.10 -3.54 4.61
C LEU A 316 45.32 -2.06 4.21
N ASP A 317 45.32 -1.83 2.90
CA ASP A 317 45.47 -0.53 2.23
C ASP A 317 44.13 0.17 1.94
N ASP A 318 43.01 -0.37 2.42
CA ASP A 318 41.67 0.10 2.12
C ASP A 318 41.35 1.49 2.71
N ALA A 319 40.25 2.09 2.27
CA ALA A 319 39.82 3.40 2.75
C ALA A 319 39.17 3.32 4.14
N PRO A 320 39.25 4.39 4.97
CA PRO A 320 38.51 4.48 6.22
C PRO A 320 37.00 4.22 6.00
N GLY A 321 36.36 3.51 6.93
CA GLY A 321 34.96 3.09 6.82
C GLY A 321 34.69 1.84 5.97
N THR A 322 35.74 1.18 5.44
CA THR A 322 35.59 -0.10 4.75
C THR A 322 35.22 -1.20 5.76
N THR A 323 34.10 -1.88 5.54
CA THR A 323 33.61 -2.94 6.44
C THR A 323 33.95 -4.36 5.95
N ILE A 324 34.40 -4.50 4.70
CA ILE A 324 34.83 -5.78 4.11
C ILE A 324 36.06 -5.53 3.24
N ALA A 325 37.22 -6.06 3.64
CA ALA A 325 38.44 -6.06 2.84
C ALA A 325 38.50 -7.34 1.98
N THR A 326 38.70 -7.17 0.68
CA THR A 326 38.84 -8.31 -0.25
C THR A 326 40.29 -8.77 -0.29
N GLY A 327 40.53 -10.08 -0.43
CA GLY A 327 41.87 -10.63 -0.60
C GLY A 327 42.65 -9.99 -1.76
N ASP A 328 43.92 -9.70 -1.51
CA ASP A 328 44.90 -9.13 -2.43
C ASP A 328 45.76 -10.21 -3.10
N SER A 329 46.68 -9.81 -3.98
CA SER A 329 47.70 -10.70 -4.57
C SER A 329 47.13 -11.95 -5.27
N ASN A 330 45.95 -11.79 -5.88
CA ASN A 330 45.13 -12.83 -6.53
C ASN A 330 44.47 -13.84 -5.58
N THR A 331 44.40 -13.55 -4.28
CA THR A 331 43.52 -14.26 -3.34
C THR A 331 42.12 -13.62 -3.37
N THR A 332 41.11 -14.29 -2.83
CA THR A 332 39.70 -13.81 -2.90
C THR A 332 38.97 -13.86 -1.57
N ILE A 333 39.63 -14.31 -0.52
CA ILE A 333 39.02 -14.50 0.80
C ILE A 333 38.71 -13.11 1.37
N GLN A 334 37.46 -12.92 1.81
CA GLN A 334 37.00 -11.66 2.36
C GLN A 334 37.24 -11.60 3.87
N LEU A 335 37.74 -10.46 4.35
CA LEU A 335 37.92 -10.12 5.76
C LEU A 335 36.85 -9.12 6.17
N TYR A 336 35.97 -9.51 7.09
CA TYR A 336 34.88 -8.71 7.61
C TYR A 336 35.33 -7.95 8.84
N ILE A 337 35.21 -6.62 8.82
CA ILE A 337 35.63 -5.71 9.89
C ILE A 337 34.44 -5.41 10.80
N GLN A 338 34.61 -5.60 12.12
CA GLN A 338 33.49 -5.69 13.07
C GLN A 338 33.90 -5.15 14.46
N ALA A 339 32.94 -4.70 15.26
CA ALA A 339 33.10 -4.47 16.69
C ALA A 339 32.04 -5.27 17.46
N GLU A 340 32.35 -5.72 18.67
CA GLU A 340 31.30 -6.14 19.61
C GLU A 340 30.56 -4.86 20.03
N PRO A 341 29.21 -4.82 20.12
CA PRO A 341 28.57 -3.61 20.60
C PRO A 341 29.01 -3.35 22.05
N PRO A 342 28.93 -2.11 22.59
CA PRO A 342 28.48 -1.99 23.96
C PRO A 342 27.09 -2.60 23.96
N LEU A 343 26.99 -3.88 24.30
CA LEU A 343 25.71 -4.53 24.50
C LEU A 343 25.02 -3.73 25.62
N PRO A 344 23.91 -3.00 25.37
CA PRO A 344 22.93 -2.94 26.44
C PRO A 344 22.63 -4.41 26.81
N PRO A 345 22.27 -4.71 28.07
CA PRO A 345 21.84 -6.04 28.42
C PRO A 345 20.80 -6.47 27.37
N ILE A 346 21.14 -7.45 26.54
CA ILE A 346 20.11 -8.20 25.81
C ILE A 346 19.56 -9.10 26.90
N GLU A 347 18.65 -8.55 27.70
CA GLU A 347 17.73 -9.39 28.45
C GLU A 347 16.96 -10.18 27.40
N GLY A 348 17.08 -11.50 27.46
CA GLY A 348 16.25 -12.33 26.63
C GLY A 348 14.78 -12.10 26.96
N PHE A 349 13.95 -11.79 25.96
CA PHE A 349 12.54 -11.51 26.19
C PHE A 349 11.66 -12.72 25.86
N GLY A 350 10.79 -13.08 26.81
CA GLY A 350 9.74 -14.07 26.62
C GLY A 350 8.63 -13.52 25.72
N VAL A 351 8.26 -14.30 24.71
CA VAL A 351 7.02 -14.07 23.96
C VAL A 351 5.90 -14.80 24.70
N LEU A 352 4.88 -14.06 25.15
CA LEU A 352 3.61 -14.68 25.56
C LEU A 352 2.90 -15.13 24.29
N ALA A 353 3.17 -16.37 23.89
CA ALA A 353 2.45 -16.99 22.80
C ALA A 353 1.17 -17.65 23.32
N PRO A 354 0.14 -17.75 22.48
CA PRO A 354 -0.93 -18.75 22.60
C PRO A 354 -0.43 -20.13 23.09
N LEU A 355 -1.25 -20.85 23.86
CA LEU A 355 -0.98 -22.19 24.45
C LEU A 355 -0.59 -23.26 23.40
N ASN A 356 -0.75 -22.98 22.10
CA ASN A 356 -0.42 -23.88 20.99
C ASN A 356 0.25 -23.15 19.79
N ALA A 357 0.77 -21.93 19.97
CA ALA A 357 1.56 -21.27 18.92
C ALA A 357 3.04 -21.64 19.04
N ASN A 358 3.66 -21.96 17.91
CA ASN A 358 5.10 -22.15 17.87
C ASN A 358 5.76 -20.82 17.49
N VAL A 359 6.35 -20.15 18.48
CA VAL A 359 7.22 -18.99 18.22
C VAL A 359 8.57 -19.52 17.78
N THR A 360 8.69 -19.84 16.49
CA THR A 360 9.96 -20.30 15.94
C THR A 360 10.90 -19.13 15.66
N TYR A 361 12.19 -19.30 15.97
CA TYR A 361 13.32 -18.43 15.58
C TYR A 361 13.63 -17.18 16.41
N ASN A 362 13.22 -17.12 17.68
CA ASN A 362 14.02 -16.40 18.67
C ASN A 362 15.29 -17.22 18.94
N THR A 363 16.32 -17.00 18.11
CA THR A 363 17.56 -17.77 18.24
C THR A 363 18.36 -17.27 19.44
N PHE A 364 18.11 -17.79 20.64
CA PHE A 364 19.14 -17.85 21.68
C PHE A 364 20.12 -18.95 21.31
N ASN A 365 21.02 -18.69 20.37
CA ASN A 365 22.17 -19.55 20.17
C ASN A 365 23.33 -19.04 21.04
N GLY A 366 23.37 -19.58 22.25
CA GLY A 366 24.58 -19.82 23.04
C GLY A 366 25.60 -18.68 23.15
N ASN A 367 25.36 -17.74 24.07
CA ASN A 367 26.32 -17.43 25.14
C ASN A 367 25.68 -16.57 26.26
N ASP A 368 24.46 -16.92 26.73
CA ASP A 368 23.87 -16.13 27.81
C ASP A 368 24.41 -16.57 29.18
N LEU A 369 25.11 -15.63 29.79
CA LEU A 369 25.95 -15.76 30.96
C LEU A 369 25.25 -15.06 32.11
N ASP A 370 24.01 -15.47 32.46
CA ASP A 370 23.46 -15.25 33.79
C ASP A 370 22.15 -16.03 34.06
N SER A 371 22.25 -17.18 34.73
CA SER A 371 21.28 -17.51 35.79
C SER A 371 21.83 -18.54 36.77
N ASN A 372 22.35 -18.04 37.90
CA ASN A 372 22.58 -18.86 39.10
C ASN A 372 21.30 -18.98 39.95
N VAL A 373 20.13 -19.00 39.30
CA VAL A 373 18.82 -19.17 39.94
C VAL A 373 18.29 -20.55 39.58
N THR A 374 18.06 -21.37 40.61
CA THR A 374 17.36 -22.64 40.44
C THR A 374 15.93 -22.34 40.00
N LEU A 375 15.56 -22.76 38.78
CA LEU A 375 14.19 -22.69 38.27
C LEU A 375 13.21 -23.20 39.32
N ASP A 376 12.27 -22.33 39.70
CA ASP A 376 11.21 -22.66 40.65
C ASP A 376 10.24 -23.64 39.98
N SER A 377 10.21 -24.87 40.49
CA SER A 377 9.31 -25.95 40.08
C SER A 377 7.81 -25.67 40.30
N THR A 378 7.45 -24.49 40.80
CA THR A 378 6.06 -24.03 40.98
C THR A 378 5.62 -22.97 39.97
N ASN A 379 6.44 -22.64 38.96
CA ASN A 379 6.00 -21.83 37.83
C ASN A 379 5.02 -22.62 36.94
N THR A 380 3.78 -22.73 37.41
CA THR A 380 2.64 -23.26 36.65
C THR A 380 1.86 -22.10 36.06
N PHE A 381 2.41 -21.36 35.09
CA PHE A 381 1.62 -20.45 34.23
C PHE A 381 2.34 -20.22 32.89
N GLY A 382 1.74 -20.77 31.83
CA GLY A 382 1.87 -20.42 30.39
C GLY A 382 3.25 -20.07 29.85
N ASP A 383 3.96 -21.06 29.33
CA ASP A 383 5.24 -20.90 28.62
C ASP A 383 5.15 -21.67 27.29
N PRO A 384 5.48 -21.10 26.11
CA PRO A 384 5.49 -21.83 24.87
C PRO A 384 6.73 -22.74 24.84
N LEU A 385 6.44 -24.04 24.89
CA LEU A 385 7.30 -25.19 24.59
C LEU A 385 8.72 -24.89 24.04
N PHE A 386 9.74 -25.07 24.90
CA PHE A 386 10.95 -25.80 24.52
C PHE A 386 11.12 -27.04 25.42
N ALA A 387 10.25 -28.03 25.22
CA ALA A 387 10.36 -29.31 25.92
C ALA A 387 11.45 -30.19 25.28
N TYR A 388 12.52 -30.47 26.02
CA TYR A 388 13.48 -31.51 25.65
C TYR A 388 12.81 -32.89 25.64
N ALA A 389 13.13 -33.73 24.64
CA ALA A 389 12.64 -35.10 24.45
C ALA A 389 12.90 -36.09 25.63
N ASN A 390 13.50 -35.62 26.73
CA ASN A 390 13.91 -36.42 27.87
C ASN A 390 13.00 -36.19 29.12
N ASP A 391 11.96 -35.35 29.03
CA ASP A 391 11.00 -35.15 30.11
C ASP A 391 10.01 -36.33 30.19
N PRO A 392 9.91 -37.06 31.32
CA PRO A 392 8.94 -38.13 31.51
C PRO A 392 7.46 -37.67 31.54
N ASN A 393 7.19 -36.36 31.56
CA ASN A 393 5.85 -35.76 31.42
C ASN A 393 5.56 -35.22 30.01
N TYR A 394 6.46 -35.43 29.04
CA TYR A 394 6.24 -35.04 27.64
C TYR A 394 5.01 -35.76 27.08
N VAL A 395 3.97 -34.98 26.81
CA VAL A 395 2.86 -35.37 25.94
C VAL A 395 3.27 -34.90 24.54
N PRO A 396 3.29 -35.77 23.52
CA PRO A 396 3.56 -35.32 22.14
C PRO A 396 2.56 -34.23 21.79
N THR A 397 3.05 -33.02 21.48
CA THR A 397 2.24 -32.04 20.77
C THR A 397 2.07 -32.51 19.33
N ASP A 398 0.95 -32.11 18.73
CA ASP A 398 0.58 -32.44 17.36
C ASP A 398 1.65 -31.93 16.36
N SER A 399 1.64 -32.42 15.11
CA SER A 399 2.67 -32.06 14.10
C SER A 399 2.73 -30.55 13.86
N LEU A 400 3.87 -30.05 13.35
CA LEU A 400 4.05 -28.62 12.96
C LEU A 400 2.99 -28.10 11.98
N GLU A 401 2.30 -28.99 11.27
CA GLU A 401 1.17 -28.68 10.37
C GLU A 401 -0.13 -28.29 11.12
N THR A 402 -0.18 -28.45 12.46
CA THR A 402 -1.39 -28.20 13.28
C THR A 402 -1.24 -27.02 14.26
N GLN A 403 -0.18 -26.23 14.07
CA GLN A 403 0.21 -25.13 14.98
C GLN A 403 0.41 -23.84 14.20
N PHE A 404 -0.10 -22.73 14.74
CA PHE A 404 0.16 -21.40 14.18
C PHE A 404 1.66 -21.07 14.21
N THR A 405 2.13 -20.42 13.16
CA THR A 405 3.46 -19.80 13.11
C THR A 405 3.30 -18.30 13.03
N ILE A 406 3.84 -17.57 14.01
CA ILE A 406 3.80 -16.10 14.06
C ILE A 406 5.23 -15.59 13.96
N GLY A 407 5.45 -14.63 13.06
CA GLY A 407 6.68 -13.87 12.95
C GLY A 407 6.48 -12.38 13.10
N PHE A 408 7.41 -11.75 13.82
CA PHE A 408 7.51 -10.30 14.01
C PHE A 408 8.74 -9.77 13.25
N GLY A 409 8.53 -8.72 12.46
CA GLY A 409 9.53 -8.00 11.69
C GLY A 409 10.18 -6.85 12.46
N SER A 410 10.96 -6.04 11.74
CA SER A 410 11.99 -5.15 12.30
C SER A 410 11.50 -3.88 13.02
N ALA A 411 10.21 -3.52 12.97
CA ALA A 411 9.70 -2.24 13.47
C ALA A 411 8.59 -2.36 14.51
N ALA A 412 7.76 -3.41 14.46
CA ALA A 412 6.70 -3.65 15.41
C ALA A 412 7.26 -4.00 16.79
N VAL A 413 6.76 -3.24 17.75
CA VAL A 413 7.01 -3.38 19.16
C VAL A 413 5.82 -4.09 19.79
N TYR A 414 6.06 -5.07 20.67
CA TYR A 414 4.98 -5.73 21.41
C TYR A 414 5.09 -5.49 22.92
N GLY A 415 3.93 -5.29 23.56
CA GLY A 415 3.79 -5.14 25.00
C GLY A 415 3.17 -6.38 25.63
N SER A 416 3.87 -7.01 26.59
CA SER A 416 3.31 -8.09 27.41
C SER A 416 2.74 -7.54 28.73
N SER A 417 1.80 -8.27 29.34
CA SER A 417 1.29 -7.93 30.68
C SER A 417 2.36 -7.96 31.79
N GLU A 418 3.52 -8.57 31.51
CA GLU A 418 4.71 -8.59 32.36
C GLU A 418 5.38 -7.20 32.43
N PHE A 419 5.35 -6.44 31.33
CA PHE A 419 5.86 -5.06 31.24
C PHE A 419 5.04 -4.06 32.09
N ALA A 420 3.72 -4.24 32.18
CA ALA A 420 2.88 -3.34 32.99
C ALA A 420 3.14 -3.44 34.51
N ALA A 421 3.84 -4.50 34.96
CA ALA A 421 4.21 -4.71 36.36
C ALA A 421 5.68 -4.34 36.66
N ASP A 422 6.54 -4.25 35.64
CA ASP A 422 7.94 -3.88 35.80
C ASP A 422 8.16 -2.39 35.52
N THR A 423 8.39 -1.62 36.57
CA THR A 423 8.58 -0.16 36.49
C THR A 423 9.97 0.26 35.99
N ASN A 424 10.84 -0.68 35.60
CA ASN A 424 12.25 -0.42 35.31
C ASN A 424 12.63 -0.54 33.83
N THR A 425 11.75 -1.03 32.96
CA THR A 425 11.99 -1.13 31.52
C THR A 425 11.21 -0.03 30.81
N ASN A 426 11.92 0.87 30.13
CA ASN A 426 11.34 1.94 29.29
C ASN A 426 11.49 1.64 27.79
N THR A 427 12.07 0.49 27.45
CA THR A 427 12.46 0.16 26.08
C THR A 427 11.55 -0.94 25.54
N PRO A 428 10.85 -0.70 24.42
CA PRO A 428 9.98 -1.70 23.84
C PRO A 428 10.73 -2.82 23.09
N HIS A 429 10.16 -4.03 23.01
CA HIS A 429 10.82 -5.21 22.43
C HIS A 429 10.85 -5.17 20.89
N ILE A 430 12.02 -5.39 20.27
CA ILE A 430 12.20 -5.47 18.81
C ILE A 430 12.61 -6.91 18.46
N GLY A 431 11.81 -7.59 17.63
CA GLY A 431 12.15 -8.91 17.11
C GLY A 431 13.11 -8.80 15.91
N ALA A 432 14.26 -9.47 15.96
CA ALA A 432 15.13 -9.65 14.80
C ALA A 432 15.27 -11.14 14.49
N TYR A 433 14.82 -11.54 13.29
CA TYR A 433 14.91 -12.91 12.76
C TYR A 433 16.32 -13.27 12.29
N GLN A 434 16.81 -14.48 12.58
CA GLN A 434 18.15 -14.93 12.12
C GLN A 434 18.26 -16.36 11.51
N ASN A 435 17.20 -17.19 11.38
CA ASN A 435 17.36 -18.49 10.69
C ASN A 435 16.09 -19.07 10.02
N PRO A 436 16.19 -19.72 8.83
CA PRO A 436 15.08 -20.35 8.09
C PRO A 436 14.50 -21.65 8.68
N PRO A 437 13.15 -21.78 8.83
CA PRO A 437 12.50 -23.07 8.78
C PRO A 437 12.47 -23.61 7.36
N THR A 438 12.72 -24.91 7.24
CA THR A 438 12.64 -25.67 6.00
C THR A 438 11.20 -25.93 5.54
N LEU A 439 10.19 -25.61 6.36
CA LEU A 439 8.78 -25.97 6.12
C LEU A 439 7.96 -24.86 5.43
N TYR A 440 8.27 -23.58 5.69
CA TYR A 440 7.54 -22.43 5.13
C TYR A 440 8.51 -21.45 4.45
N PRO A 441 8.76 -21.58 3.13
CA PRO A 441 9.59 -20.63 2.38
C PRO A 441 8.81 -19.32 2.16
N GLY A 442 9.35 -18.19 2.63
CA GLY A 442 8.70 -16.86 2.45
C GLY A 442 8.60 -16.00 3.71
N VAL A 443 8.95 -16.54 4.88
CA VAL A 443 8.92 -15.86 6.21
C VAL A 443 9.98 -14.73 6.33
N TYR A 444 10.64 -14.31 5.25
CA TYR A 444 11.79 -13.38 5.29
C TYR A 444 11.55 -12.08 4.51
N GLY A 445 11.66 -10.95 5.20
CA GLY A 445 12.30 -9.74 4.63
C GLY A 445 11.44 -8.53 4.30
N THR A 446 10.10 -8.55 4.45
CA THR A 446 9.28 -7.37 4.06
C THR A 446 8.05 -7.09 4.94
N GLY A 447 7.72 -7.96 5.90
CA GLY A 447 6.50 -7.87 6.71
C GLY A 447 6.76 -7.61 8.19
N ASP A 448 5.95 -6.77 8.84
CA ASP A 448 6.09 -6.44 10.27
C ASP A 448 5.40 -7.46 11.18
N ILE A 449 4.25 -7.98 10.77
CA ILE A 449 3.56 -9.10 11.42
C ILE A 449 3.17 -10.09 10.33
N VAL A 450 3.64 -11.33 10.44
CA VAL A 450 3.30 -12.41 9.51
C VAL A 450 2.76 -13.59 10.30
N ILE A 451 1.56 -14.05 9.98
CA ILE A 451 0.88 -15.14 10.66
C ILE A 451 0.55 -16.22 9.62
N TYR A 452 0.96 -17.45 9.90
CA TYR A 452 0.54 -18.64 9.17
C TYR A 452 -0.43 -19.43 10.06
N GLY A 453 -1.61 -19.69 9.51
CA GLY A 453 -2.68 -20.53 10.01
C GLY A 453 -2.29 -22.00 10.10
N THR A 454 -3.31 -22.84 10.16
CA THR A 454 -3.26 -24.29 10.25
C THR A 454 -4.01 -24.91 9.08
N GLY A 455 -4.34 -26.20 9.12
CA GLY A 455 -5.19 -26.82 8.11
C GLY A 455 -6.66 -26.91 8.51
N GLU A 456 -7.09 -26.08 9.47
CA GLU A 456 -8.42 -26.04 10.07
C GLU A 456 -8.92 -24.59 10.04
N ASP A 457 -10.23 -24.35 10.23
CA ASP A 457 -10.81 -23.00 10.19
C ASP A 457 -10.25 -22.09 11.30
N ASP A 458 -9.41 -21.13 10.93
CA ASP A 458 -8.74 -20.20 11.83
C ASP A 458 -9.37 -18.81 11.81
N LEU A 459 -9.32 -18.11 12.94
CA LEU A 459 -9.77 -16.73 13.09
C LEU A 459 -8.63 -15.87 13.60
N LEU A 460 -8.26 -14.87 12.81
CA LEU A 460 -7.47 -13.72 13.24
C LEU A 460 -8.40 -12.52 13.43
N GLU A 461 -8.45 -11.97 14.63
CA GLU A 461 -9.08 -10.68 14.89
C GLU A 461 -8.01 -9.67 15.30
N ILE A 462 -7.88 -8.58 14.55
CA ILE A 462 -7.04 -7.43 14.91
C ILE A 462 -7.92 -6.22 15.21
N THR A 463 -7.60 -5.52 16.29
CA THR A 463 -8.30 -4.32 16.75
C THR A 463 -7.31 -3.19 16.89
N PHE A 464 -7.33 -2.26 15.94
CA PHE A 464 -6.47 -1.09 15.94
C PHE A 464 -6.95 -0.05 16.97
N SER A 465 -6.01 0.58 17.66
CA SER A 465 -6.23 1.74 18.53
C SER A 465 -5.69 3.04 17.94
N SER A 466 -4.84 2.95 16.90
CA SER A 466 -4.38 4.06 16.08
C SER A 466 -4.01 3.56 14.67
N GLU A 467 -3.42 4.41 13.82
CA GLU A 467 -2.96 4.02 12.49
C GLU A 467 -1.94 2.86 12.51
N THR A 468 -1.16 2.72 13.60
CA THR A 468 -0.04 1.75 13.69
C THR A 468 0.01 1.00 15.02
N GLU A 469 -1.03 1.09 15.85
CA GLU A 469 -1.13 0.36 17.13
C GLU A 469 -2.38 -0.50 17.13
N ALA A 470 -2.26 -1.74 17.59
CA ALA A 470 -3.37 -2.68 17.64
C ALA A 470 -3.24 -3.71 18.77
N THR A 471 -4.33 -4.41 19.03
CA THR A 471 -4.32 -5.69 19.73
C THR A 471 -4.80 -6.78 18.80
N PHE A 472 -4.35 -8.03 18.97
CA PHE A 472 -4.89 -9.14 18.20
C PHE A 472 -5.24 -10.35 19.06
N VAL A 473 -6.18 -11.14 18.54
CA VAL A 473 -6.65 -12.42 19.06
C VAL A 473 -6.59 -13.44 17.94
N LEU A 474 -6.12 -14.64 18.27
CA LEU A 474 -6.04 -15.77 17.33
C LEU A 474 -6.81 -16.95 17.91
N THR A 475 -7.68 -17.55 17.12
CA THR A 475 -8.48 -18.71 17.52
C THR A 475 -8.34 -19.79 16.46
N ARG A 476 -7.96 -21.00 16.87
CA ARG A 476 -7.91 -22.18 15.99
C ARG A 476 -9.23 -22.92 16.01
N ASP A 477 -9.61 -23.54 14.88
CA ASP A 477 -10.74 -24.46 14.75
C ASP A 477 -11.99 -23.87 15.40
N VAL A 478 -12.45 -22.75 14.84
CA VAL A 478 -13.54 -21.96 15.45
C VAL A 478 -14.89 -22.70 15.36
N THR A 479 -15.01 -23.66 14.46
CA THR A 479 -16.15 -24.57 14.33
C THR A 479 -16.13 -25.71 15.38
N GLY A 480 -14.99 -25.94 16.05
CA GLY A 480 -14.75 -26.88 17.14
C GLY A 480 -14.93 -26.34 18.58
N VAL A 481 -13.97 -26.61 19.47
CA VAL A 481 -13.91 -25.99 20.81
C VAL A 481 -12.93 -24.83 20.75
N PRO A 482 -13.39 -23.58 20.59
CA PRO A 482 -12.51 -22.45 20.33
C PRO A 482 -11.52 -22.26 21.49
N ASP A 483 -10.24 -22.32 21.18
CA ASP A 483 -9.15 -22.02 22.10
C ASP A 483 -8.83 -20.52 21.97
N VAL A 484 -9.50 -19.69 22.78
CA VAL A 484 -9.28 -18.23 22.77
C VAL A 484 -7.91 -17.96 23.37
N GLN A 485 -6.99 -17.47 22.55
CA GLN A 485 -5.62 -17.18 22.97
C GLN A 485 -5.47 -15.73 23.45
N ALA A 486 -4.55 -15.50 24.37
CA ALA A 486 -4.40 -14.23 25.09
C ALA A 486 -4.23 -13.00 24.17
N LEU A 487 -4.75 -11.85 24.62
CA LEU A 487 -4.64 -10.56 23.94
C LEU A 487 -3.18 -10.07 23.90
N VAL A 488 -2.66 -9.79 22.71
CA VAL A 488 -1.31 -9.22 22.51
C VAL A 488 -1.44 -7.77 22.03
N THR A 489 -0.65 -6.84 22.60
CA THR A 489 -0.60 -5.43 22.16
C THR A 489 0.61 -5.19 21.27
N LEU A 490 0.39 -4.45 20.18
CA LEU A 490 1.32 -4.14 19.11
C LEU A 490 1.38 -2.62 18.91
N THR A 491 2.57 -2.09 18.69
CA THR A 491 2.80 -0.67 18.37
C THR A 491 3.84 -0.54 17.26
N GLY A 492 3.72 0.46 16.40
CA GLY A 492 4.66 0.66 15.29
C GLY A 492 4.47 -0.30 14.11
N ILE A 493 3.25 -0.83 13.94
CA ILE A 493 2.89 -1.77 12.87
C ILE A 493 3.07 -1.09 11.50
N THR A 494 3.93 -1.66 10.68
CA THR A 494 4.16 -1.25 9.29
C THR A 494 3.51 -2.18 8.27
N SER A 495 3.20 -3.43 8.60
CA SER A 495 2.37 -4.32 7.77
C SER A 495 1.82 -5.52 8.54
N VAL A 496 0.71 -6.08 8.06
CA VAL A 496 0.10 -7.31 8.61
C VAL A 496 -0.15 -8.29 7.48
N THR A 497 0.32 -9.52 7.60
CA THR A 497 0.08 -10.59 6.64
C THR A 497 -0.48 -11.81 7.35
N PHE A 498 -1.61 -12.31 6.89
CA PHE A 498 -2.22 -13.56 7.36
C PHE A 498 -2.33 -14.55 6.21
N TYR A 499 -1.75 -15.73 6.38
CA TYR A 499 -1.92 -16.90 5.51
C TYR A 499 -2.84 -17.89 6.22
N GLY A 500 -4.08 -18.05 5.75
CA GLY A 500 -5.04 -19.01 6.29
C GLY A 500 -4.59 -20.46 6.11
N LEU A 501 -4.14 -20.80 4.90
CA LEU A 501 -3.65 -22.11 4.43
C LEU A 501 -4.74 -23.06 3.94
N ASP A 502 -5.15 -24.07 4.69
CA ASP A 502 -6.30 -24.93 4.34
C ASP A 502 -7.40 -24.68 5.38
N GLY A 503 -8.68 -24.66 4.99
CA GLY A 503 -9.78 -24.36 5.91
C GLY A 503 -10.71 -23.28 5.36
N ASP A 504 -11.73 -22.90 6.12
CA ASP A 504 -12.52 -21.70 5.84
C ASP A 504 -12.19 -20.62 6.91
N ASP A 505 -11.15 -19.84 6.65
CA ASP A 505 -10.49 -18.91 7.58
C ASP A 505 -11.17 -17.53 7.65
N VAL A 506 -11.02 -16.83 8.77
CA VAL A 506 -11.63 -15.50 8.97
C VAL A 506 -10.58 -14.49 9.42
N PHE A 507 -10.51 -13.36 8.71
CA PHE A 507 -9.75 -12.20 9.14
C PHE A 507 -10.68 -11.04 9.49
N ILE A 508 -10.70 -10.62 10.75
CA ILE A 508 -11.46 -9.47 11.23
C ILE A 508 -10.52 -8.30 11.50
N ILE A 509 -10.75 -7.19 10.80
CA ILE A 509 -10.04 -5.93 10.99
C ILE A 509 -11.00 -4.91 11.62
N ASN A 510 -10.78 -4.59 12.89
CA ASN A 510 -11.49 -3.52 13.57
C ASN A 510 -10.66 -2.22 13.52
N GLN A 511 -11.21 -1.21 12.86
CA GLN A 511 -10.62 0.14 12.70
C GLN A 511 -10.60 0.91 14.04
N PRO A 512 -9.63 1.82 14.25
CA PRO A 512 -9.49 2.57 15.49
C PRO A 512 -10.56 3.63 15.69
N ASP A 513 -10.84 3.98 16.95
CA ASP A 513 -11.76 5.07 17.27
C ASP A 513 -11.22 6.42 16.74
N ASN A 514 -11.90 7.02 15.76
CA ASN A 514 -11.56 8.33 15.14
C ASN A 514 -10.42 8.31 14.09
N GLY A 515 -10.24 7.21 13.37
CA GLY A 515 -9.33 7.13 12.22
C GLY A 515 -9.41 5.79 11.51
N PHE A 516 -8.47 5.52 10.62
CA PHE A 516 -8.30 4.20 9.99
C PHE A 516 -6.92 3.63 10.31
N ALA A 517 -6.85 2.32 10.43
CA ALA A 517 -5.58 1.59 10.48
C ALA A 517 -4.83 1.88 9.18
N ASN A 518 -3.58 2.31 9.25
CA ASN A 518 -2.80 2.65 8.06
C ASN A 518 -1.35 2.19 8.17
N PRO A 519 -1.11 0.86 8.24
CA PRO A 519 0.24 0.32 8.14
C PRO A 519 0.82 0.64 6.76
N THR A 520 1.99 1.29 6.70
CA THR A 520 2.59 1.84 5.47
C THR A 520 2.94 0.81 4.40
N GLY A 521 3.17 -0.44 4.81
CA GLY A 521 3.39 -1.60 3.96
C GLY A 521 2.11 -2.35 3.59
N GLY A 522 0.94 -1.91 4.08
CA GLY A 522 -0.37 -2.51 3.80
C GLY A 522 -0.73 -3.71 4.66
N MET A 523 -1.93 -4.24 4.42
CA MET A 523 -2.42 -5.48 5.03
C MET A 523 -2.66 -6.54 3.94
N PHE A 524 -2.44 -7.80 4.25
CA PHE A 524 -2.51 -8.92 3.31
C PHE A 524 -3.26 -10.09 3.93
N PHE A 525 -4.24 -10.64 3.21
CA PHE A 525 -4.92 -11.86 3.59
C PHE A 525 -4.87 -12.89 2.46
N HIS A 526 -4.21 -14.00 2.70
CA HIS A 526 -4.18 -15.13 1.80
C HIS A 526 -5.06 -16.22 2.38
N GLY A 527 -6.32 -16.31 1.95
CA GLY A 527 -7.29 -17.30 2.44
C GLY A 527 -6.74 -18.72 2.30
N GLY A 528 -6.35 -19.07 1.07
CA GLY A 528 -5.73 -20.36 0.78
C GLY A 528 -6.73 -21.30 0.13
N SER A 529 -6.80 -22.55 0.57
CA SER A 529 -7.70 -23.56 0.01
C SER A 529 -8.94 -23.71 0.87
N GLN A 530 -10.10 -23.38 0.30
CA GLN A 530 -11.39 -23.50 0.97
C GLN A 530 -11.89 -24.95 1.00
N ASN A 531 -12.48 -25.35 2.12
CA ASN A 531 -13.13 -26.67 2.25
C ASN A 531 -14.67 -26.57 2.14
N ASN A 532 -15.20 -25.35 2.25
CA ASN A 532 -16.59 -24.94 2.10
C ASN A 532 -17.56 -25.73 3.01
N ASP A 533 -17.12 -26.05 4.23
CA ASP A 533 -17.95 -26.58 5.30
C ASP A 533 -18.44 -25.51 6.30
N GLY A 534 -18.02 -24.26 6.08
CA GLY A 534 -18.51 -23.02 6.66
C GLY A 534 -17.62 -22.50 7.78
N ASN A 535 -17.43 -21.18 7.86
CA ASN A 535 -16.50 -20.56 8.79
C ASN A 535 -17.15 -20.09 10.12
N TYR A 536 -16.37 -19.40 10.97
CA TYR A 536 -16.82 -18.82 12.24
C TYR A 536 -18.09 -17.94 12.14
N LEU A 537 -18.28 -17.27 11.00
CA LEU A 537 -19.39 -16.35 10.77
C LEU A 537 -20.65 -17.10 10.31
N ASN A 538 -20.51 -18.21 9.57
CA ASN A 538 -21.63 -18.94 8.97
C ASN A 538 -21.45 -20.48 8.86
N ASN A 539 -21.99 -21.23 9.83
CA ASN A 539 -21.87 -22.71 9.93
C ASN A 539 -22.52 -23.59 8.83
N LEU A 540 -22.72 -23.13 7.58
CA LEU A 540 -23.51 -23.89 6.58
C LEU A 540 -22.96 -23.91 5.15
N VAL A 541 -22.37 -22.82 4.65
CA VAL A 541 -21.69 -22.68 3.33
C VAL A 541 -20.92 -21.36 3.39
N GLY A 542 -19.60 -21.35 3.32
CA GLY A 542 -18.80 -20.13 3.39
C GLY A 542 -17.32 -20.47 3.22
N GLY A 543 -16.59 -19.65 2.50
CA GLY A 543 -15.16 -19.78 2.31
C GLY A 543 -14.37 -18.91 3.28
N ASP A 544 -13.18 -18.51 2.86
CA ASP A 544 -12.35 -17.58 3.62
C ASP A 544 -12.99 -16.19 3.64
N ALA A 545 -13.18 -15.58 4.81
CA ALA A 545 -13.92 -14.33 4.95
C ALA A 545 -13.05 -13.19 5.50
N LEU A 546 -13.18 -12.00 4.89
CA LEU A 546 -12.60 -10.76 5.38
C LEU A 546 -13.70 -9.86 5.96
N VAL A 547 -13.53 -9.42 7.20
CA VAL A 547 -14.49 -8.53 7.89
C VAL A 547 -13.83 -7.21 8.19
N LEU A 548 -14.41 -6.11 7.70
CA LEU A 548 -14.01 -4.74 8.00
C LEU A 548 -15.02 -4.13 8.97
N ASN A 549 -14.57 -3.80 10.18
CA ASN A 549 -15.41 -3.29 11.25
C ASN A 549 -14.93 -1.92 11.73
N HIS A 550 -15.84 -1.15 12.33
CA HIS A 550 -15.49 0.04 13.08
C HIS A 550 -16.37 0.18 14.32
N ALA A 551 -15.76 0.43 15.49
CA ALA A 551 -16.48 0.54 16.75
C ALA A 551 -17.33 1.83 16.91
N VAL A 552 -16.96 2.92 16.23
CA VAL A 552 -17.68 4.20 16.24
C VAL A 552 -17.76 4.74 14.80
N PRO A 553 -18.93 5.21 14.34
CA PRO A 553 -19.06 5.84 13.03
C PRO A 553 -18.03 6.95 12.75
N VAL A 554 -17.07 6.67 11.86
CA VAL A 554 -16.26 7.68 11.18
C VAL A 554 -16.54 7.51 9.69
N GLU A 555 -16.89 8.60 9.03
CA GLU A 555 -17.17 8.61 7.61
C GLU A 555 -15.83 8.70 6.86
N ALA A 556 -15.35 7.58 6.30
CA ALA A 556 -14.32 7.66 5.26
C ALA A 556 -14.96 8.18 3.97
N ASP A 557 -14.16 8.86 3.15
CA ASP A 557 -14.63 9.44 1.91
C ASP A 557 -15.02 8.35 0.91
N SER A 558 -14.14 7.35 0.71
CA SER A 558 -14.44 6.26 -0.21
C SER A 558 -13.78 4.93 0.13
N VAL A 559 -14.34 3.85 -0.41
CA VAL A 559 -13.68 2.54 -0.48
C VAL A 559 -13.84 1.97 -1.89
N ALA A 560 -12.73 1.46 -2.43
CA ALA A 560 -12.69 0.83 -3.73
C ALA A 560 -12.31 -0.64 -3.59
N TYR A 561 -13.02 -1.52 -4.29
CA TYR A 561 -12.72 -2.94 -4.46
C TYR A 561 -12.31 -3.16 -5.90
N VAL A 562 -11.09 -3.66 -6.09
CA VAL A 562 -10.57 -4.01 -7.42
C VAL A 562 -10.34 -5.51 -7.42
N PHE A 563 -11.13 -6.23 -8.20
CA PHE A 563 -11.02 -7.66 -8.41
C PHE A 563 -10.08 -7.95 -9.58
N THR A 564 -9.31 -9.03 -9.48
CA THR A 564 -8.31 -9.43 -10.46
C THR A 564 -8.43 -10.92 -10.75
N PRO A 565 -8.35 -11.34 -12.02
CA PRO A 565 -8.55 -12.74 -12.38
C PRO A 565 -7.59 -13.69 -11.66
N ASP A 566 -8.13 -14.69 -10.97
CA ASP A 566 -7.35 -15.79 -10.42
C ASP A 566 -7.29 -16.99 -11.39
N SER A 567 -6.21 -17.76 -11.26
CA SER A 567 -5.98 -19.03 -11.92
C SER A 567 -6.81 -20.20 -11.37
N VAL A 568 -7.44 -20.07 -10.20
CA VAL A 568 -8.29 -21.08 -9.54
C VAL A 568 -9.69 -20.52 -9.23
N PRO A 569 -10.59 -20.41 -10.23
CA PRO A 569 -11.91 -19.77 -10.08
C PRO A 569 -12.87 -20.37 -9.04
N ALA A 570 -12.50 -21.48 -8.39
CA ALA A 570 -13.30 -22.10 -7.34
C ALA A 570 -13.03 -21.48 -5.96
N ASP A 571 -11.94 -20.74 -5.82
CA ASP A 571 -11.47 -20.20 -4.54
C ASP A 571 -11.78 -18.69 -4.41
N GLY A 572 -12.44 -18.08 -5.41
CA GLY A 572 -12.61 -16.63 -5.54
C GLY A 572 -11.51 -15.99 -6.39
N GLU A 573 -11.70 -14.75 -6.79
CA GLU A 573 -10.70 -13.91 -7.40
C GLU A 573 -9.76 -13.26 -6.35
N ASP A 574 -8.65 -12.73 -6.85
CA ASP A 574 -7.74 -11.96 -6.02
C ASP A 574 -8.13 -10.49 -6.08
N GLY A 575 -7.73 -9.69 -5.11
CA GLY A 575 -8.06 -8.28 -5.20
C GLY A 575 -7.38 -7.36 -4.21
N VAL A 576 -7.76 -6.09 -4.32
CA VAL A 576 -7.30 -5.03 -3.44
C VAL A 576 -8.48 -4.18 -3.01
N ILE A 577 -8.60 -3.98 -1.70
CA ILE A 577 -9.47 -2.98 -1.10
C ILE A 577 -8.63 -1.74 -0.78
N THR A 578 -9.07 -0.57 -1.24
CA THR A 578 -8.44 0.71 -0.93
C THR A 578 -9.44 1.61 -0.20
N ILE A 579 -9.16 1.93 1.06
CA ILE A 579 -9.94 2.90 1.85
C ILE A 579 -9.26 4.26 1.70
N THR A 580 -10.01 5.28 1.28
CA THR A 580 -9.51 6.66 1.12
C THR A 580 -10.21 7.57 2.12
N ASP A 581 -9.43 8.34 2.86
CA ASP A 581 -9.93 9.33 3.81
C ASP A 581 -8.94 10.51 3.93
N VAL A 582 -9.44 11.72 3.70
CA VAL A 582 -8.67 12.97 3.80
C VAL A 582 -8.13 13.26 5.20
N THR A 583 -8.60 12.56 6.24
CA THR A 583 -8.12 12.69 7.62
C THR A 583 -6.85 11.88 7.89
N LEU A 584 -6.50 10.92 7.04
CA LEU A 584 -5.26 10.15 7.13
C LEU A 584 -4.05 10.96 6.63
N SER A 585 -2.88 10.74 7.23
CA SER A 585 -1.65 11.42 6.78
C SER A 585 -1.25 11.03 5.36
N ASP A 586 -1.44 9.77 5.00
CA ASP A 586 -1.10 9.20 3.70
C ASP A 586 -2.33 8.98 2.80
N LEU A 587 -3.48 9.55 3.16
CA LEU A 587 -4.77 9.56 2.45
C LEU A 587 -5.44 8.20 2.19
N THR A 588 -4.69 7.10 2.15
CA THR A 588 -5.21 5.79 1.74
C THR A 588 -4.62 4.64 2.54
N THR A 589 -5.42 3.61 2.79
CA THR A 589 -5.02 2.31 3.33
C THR A 589 -5.37 1.20 2.35
N THR A 590 -4.47 0.24 2.17
CA THR A 590 -4.66 -0.90 1.25
C THR A 590 -4.71 -2.24 1.97
N ILE A 591 -5.63 -3.09 1.52
CA ILE A 591 -5.76 -4.49 1.93
C ILE A 591 -5.74 -5.34 0.66
N SER A 592 -4.68 -6.13 0.46
CA SER A 592 -4.62 -7.11 -0.63
C SER A 592 -5.15 -8.44 -0.15
N PHE A 593 -5.88 -9.16 -0.99
CA PHE A 593 -6.38 -10.48 -0.65
C PHE A 593 -6.27 -11.48 -1.81
N THR A 594 -6.27 -12.76 -1.47
CA THR A 594 -6.34 -13.88 -2.42
C THR A 594 -7.25 -14.97 -1.87
N GLY A 595 -8.13 -15.52 -2.72
CA GLY A 595 -8.96 -16.68 -2.41
C GLY A 595 -10.04 -16.45 -1.35
N LEU A 596 -10.79 -15.34 -1.42
CA LEU A 596 -11.83 -15.00 -0.43
C LEU A 596 -13.25 -15.30 -0.94
N GLU A 597 -14.16 -15.63 -0.01
CA GLU A 597 -15.60 -15.62 -0.23
C GLU A 597 -16.35 -15.76 1.13
N PRO A 598 -16.96 -14.70 1.74
CA PRO A 598 -17.19 -13.33 1.24
C PRO A 598 -16.40 -12.22 1.98
N ILE A 599 -16.50 -10.98 1.47
CA ILE A 599 -16.11 -9.75 2.18
C ILE A 599 -17.31 -9.15 2.93
N LEU A 600 -17.17 -8.87 4.23
CA LEU A 600 -18.15 -8.16 5.05
C LEU A 600 -17.63 -6.78 5.42
N ASP A 601 -18.18 -5.75 4.78
CA ASP A 601 -17.83 -4.35 5.03
C ASP A 601 -18.90 -3.66 5.90
N ASN A 602 -18.56 -3.45 7.18
CA ASN A 602 -19.39 -2.72 8.13
C ASN A 602 -18.96 -1.25 8.30
N LEU A 603 -18.23 -0.69 7.33
CA LEU A 603 -17.76 0.69 7.36
C LEU A 603 -18.86 1.65 6.90
N LEU A 604 -18.88 2.85 7.50
CA LEU A 604 -19.73 3.95 7.05
C LEU A 604 -18.95 4.79 6.05
N ILE A 605 -19.28 4.63 4.77
CA ILE A 605 -18.53 5.22 3.66
C ILE A 605 -19.45 6.11 2.80
N ALA A 606 -18.94 7.24 2.33
CA ALA A 606 -19.69 8.08 1.41
C ALA A 606 -19.78 7.46 0.01
N ASP A 607 -18.65 7.04 -0.58
CA ASP A 607 -18.61 6.50 -1.94
C ASP A 607 -18.00 5.08 -2.00
N ARG A 608 -18.69 4.14 -2.65
CA ARG A 608 -18.20 2.77 -2.88
C ARG A 608 -17.95 2.55 -4.36
N GLU A 609 -16.77 2.04 -4.71
CA GLU A 609 -16.41 1.69 -6.07
C GLU A 609 -16.12 0.20 -6.18
N PHE A 610 -16.78 -0.50 -7.09
CA PHE A 610 -16.53 -1.89 -7.43
C PHE A 610 -16.00 -1.96 -8.85
N ASP A 611 -14.81 -2.53 -8.99
CA ASP A 611 -14.12 -2.69 -10.25
C ASP A 611 -13.91 -4.18 -10.51
N PHE A 612 -14.74 -4.72 -11.41
CA PHE A 612 -14.79 -6.13 -11.77
C PHE A 612 -13.81 -6.44 -12.90
N THR A 613 -13.60 -7.73 -13.19
CA THR A 613 -12.59 -8.12 -14.17
C THR A 613 -13.08 -7.92 -15.60
N ASP A 614 -12.15 -7.96 -16.57
CA ASP A 614 -12.49 -7.93 -18.01
C ASP A 614 -13.02 -9.31 -18.52
N ALA A 615 -13.44 -10.25 -17.66
CA ALA A 615 -13.97 -11.56 -18.04
C ALA A 615 -15.51 -11.55 -18.14
N ASP A 616 -16.11 -12.47 -18.89
CA ASP A 616 -17.58 -12.58 -18.96
C ASP A 616 -18.17 -12.95 -17.58
N GLU A 617 -18.86 -12.02 -16.93
CA GLU A 617 -19.37 -12.16 -15.56
C GLU A 617 -20.85 -11.77 -15.41
N ILE A 618 -21.52 -12.36 -14.41
CA ILE A 618 -22.85 -11.97 -13.95
C ILE A 618 -22.74 -11.30 -12.58
N ILE A 619 -22.87 -9.98 -12.56
CA ILE A 619 -22.80 -9.17 -11.35
C ILE A 619 -24.23 -8.88 -10.85
N THR A 620 -24.54 -9.15 -9.59
CA THR A 620 -25.85 -8.88 -8.99
C THR A 620 -25.73 -7.90 -7.83
N LEU A 621 -26.41 -6.75 -7.93
CA LEU A 621 -26.61 -5.83 -6.80
C LEU A 621 -28.01 -6.02 -6.19
N SER A 622 -28.06 -6.22 -4.87
CA SER A 622 -29.28 -6.59 -4.14
C SER A 622 -29.27 -6.14 -2.67
N ASP A 623 -30.40 -6.30 -1.99
CA ASP A 623 -30.53 -6.30 -0.54
C ASP A 623 -29.83 -7.54 0.05
N ASP A 624 -29.26 -7.43 1.25
CA ASP A 624 -28.57 -8.54 1.93
C ASP A 624 -29.53 -9.66 2.43
N GLY A 625 -30.83 -9.54 2.14
CA GLY A 625 -31.89 -10.44 2.56
C GLY A 625 -32.56 -10.04 3.88
N ALA A 626 -32.10 -8.97 4.54
CA ALA A 626 -32.64 -8.46 5.79
C ALA A 626 -33.20 -7.03 5.61
N PRO A 627 -34.48 -6.87 5.23
CA PRO A 627 -35.01 -5.58 4.80
C PRO A 627 -34.99 -4.52 5.91
N GLY A 628 -34.51 -3.32 5.56
CA GLY A 628 -34.52 -2.12 6.40
C GLY A 628 -33.37 -2.04 7.39
N ASN A 629 -32.31 -2.84 7.23
CA ASN A 629 -31.12 -2.83 8.08
C ASN A 629 -30.02 -1.91 7.56
N LYS A 630 -30.18 -1.33 6.35
CA LYS A 630 -29.20 -0.49 5.63
C LYS A 630 -27.99 -1.24 5.06
N TYR A 631 -28.12 -2.54 4.79
CA TYR A 631 -27.08 -3.30 4.13
C TYR A 631 -27.53 -3.71 2.74
N SER A 632 -26.57 -3.72 1.81
CA SER A 632 -26.73 -4.23 0.47
C SER A 632 -25.69 -5.33 0.24
N PHE A 633 -25.91 -6.09 -0.82
CA PHE A 633 -25.08 -7.20 -1.23
C PHE A 633 -24.78 -7.06 -2.72
N ILE A 634 -23.50 -7.16 -3.08
CA ILE A 634 -23.06 -7.28 -4.47
C ILE A 634 -22.29 -8.58 -4.62
N ASP A 635 -22.53 -9.27 -5.73
CA ASP A 635 -22.02 -10.62 -5.99
C ASP A 635 -21.64 -10.76 -7.46
N SER A 636 -20.64 -11.56 -7.77
CA SER A 636 -20.22 -11.94 -9.13
C SER A 636 -20.14 -13.47 -9.20
N ASP A 637 -20.35 -14.05 -10.38
CA ASP A 637 -20.15 -15.49 -10.57
C ASP A 637 -18.68 -15.88 -10.78
N LEU A 638 -17.77 -14.89 -10.88
CA LEU A 638 -16.32 -15.09 -10.87
C LEU A 638 -15.62 -14.39 -9.69
N SER A 639 -16.03 -13.17 -9.32
CA SER A 639 -15.41 -12.38 -8.24
C SER A 639 -16.04 -12.58 -6.86
N GLU A 640 -15.39 -12.07 -5.82
CA GLU A 640 -15.87 -12.12 -4.42
C GLU A 640 -17.22 -11.43 -4.25
N SER A 641 -18.05 -12.02 -3.40
CA SER A 641 -19.23 -11.34 -2.90
C SER A 641 -18.91 -10.36 -1.76
N VAL A 642 -19.62 -9.22 -1.74
CA VAL A 642 -19.46 -8.17 -0.73
C VAL A 642 -20.80 -7.81 -0.12
N VAL A 643 -20.95 -8.05 1.18
CA VAL A 643 -22.03 -7.48 2.00
C VAL A 643 -21.53 -6.16 2.58
N PHE A 644 -22.23 -5.05 2.31
CA PHE A 644 -21.76 -3.73 2.71
C PHE A 644 -22.89 -2.84 3.24
N GLN A 645 -22.54 -1.92 4.13
CA GLN A 645 -23.48 -0.88 4.55
C GLN A 645 -23.72 0.14 3.44
N ASN A 646 -25.00 0.47 3.19
CA ASN A 646 -25.44 1.42 2.17
C ASN A 646 -24.64 2.73 2.24
N PRO A 647 -24.00 3.17 1.15
CA PRO A 647 -23.25 4.42 1.14
C PRO A 647 -24.15 5.64 1.28
N THR A 648 -23.59 6.76 1.72
CA THR A 648 -24.34 8.03 1.81
C THR A 648 -24.28 8.87 0.54
N GLY A 649 -23.28 8.64 -0.31
CA GLY A 649 -23.01 9.35 -1.57
C GLY A 649 -23.35 8.48 -2.78
N SER A 650 -22.49 7.54 -3.13
CA SER A 650 -22.63 6.76 -4.37
C SER A 650 -22.14 5.31 -4.30
N ILE A 651 -22.66 4.50 -5.22
CA ILE A 651 -22.05 3.25 -5.69
C ILE A 651 -21.64 3.47 -7.15
N THR A 652 -20.41 3.12 -7.48
CA THR A 652 -19.93 2.99 -8.85
C THR A 652 -19.60 1.53 -9.12
N ILE A 653 -20.14 0.96 -10.20
CA ILE A 653 -19.78 -0.37 -10.72
C ILE A 653 -19.07 -0.15 -12.06
N ARG A 654 -17.87 -0.71 -12.21
CA ARG A 654 -17.10 -0.69 -13.46
C ARG A 654 -16.81 -2.11 -13.91
N THR A 655 -17.04 -2.34 -15.20
CA THR A 655 -16.61 -3.55 -15.94
C THR A 655 -15.66 -3.17 -17.09
N ASN A 656 -15.21 -1.91 -17.14
CA ASN A 656 -14.44 -1.32 -18.24
C ASN A 656 -13.01 -0.89 -17.85
N SER A 657 -12.38 -1.57 -16.88
CA SER A 657 -11.17 -1.08 -16.20
C SER A 657 -9.82 -1.46 -16.81
N GLY A 658 -9.74 -2.41 -17.74
CA GLY A 658 -8.96 -2.21 -18.96
C GLY A 658 -7.84 -3.19 -19.38
N SER A 659 -7.53 -3.06 -20.67
CA SER A 659 -6.40 -3.56 -21.48
C SER A 659 -6.48 -4.96 -22.08
N ALA A 660 -7.37 -5.84 -21.61
CA ALA A 660 -7.72 -7.06 -22.33
C ALA A 660 -8.82 -6.78 -23.39
N ALA A 661 -9.24 -7.81 -24.12
CA ALA A 661 -10.49 -7.70 -24.88
C ALA A 661 -11.62 -7.78 -23.85
N PRO A 662 -12.53 -6.80 -23.78
CA PRO A 662 -13.55 -6.76 -22.74
C PRO A 662 -14.43 -8.00 -22.80
N GLY A 663 -14.79 -8.49 -21.61
CA GLY A 663 -15.79 -9.53 -21.41
C GLY A 663 -17.18 -8.99 -21.74
N ALA A 664 -18.14 -9.89 -21.93
CA ALA A 664 -19.54 -9.54 -22.10
C ALA A 664 -20.29 -9.71 -20.77
N ASP A 665 -20.45 -8.62 -20.02
CA ASP A 665 -20.96 -8.67 -18.66
C ASP A 665 -22.47 -8.50 -18.57
N THR A 666 -23.03 -9.07 -17.51
CA THR A 666 -24.45 -8.91 -17.16
C THR A 666 -24.58 -8.37 -15.74
N ILE A 667 -24.99 -7.11 -15.61
CA ILE A 667 -25.27 -6.48 -14.33
C ILE A 667 -26.78 -6.54 -14.03
N LEU A 668 -27.14 -7.22 -12.95
CA LEU A 668 -28.50 -7.38 -12.46
C LEU A 668 -28.73 -6.50 -11.22
N ILE A 669 -29.54 -5.46 -11.36
CA ILE A 669 -29.99 -4.65 -10.22
C ILE A 669 -31.33 -5.20 -9.76
N THR A 670 -31.36 -5.79 -8.58
CA THR A 670 -32.57 -6.39 -8.00
C THR A 670 -33.17 -5.49 -6.92
N THR A 671 -33.94 -6.03 -5.99
CA THR A 671 -34.46 -5.24 -4.86
C THR A 671 -33.32 -4.85 -3.93
N LEU A 672 -33.10 -3.55 -3.77
CA LEU A 672 -32.19 -2.99 -2.77
C LEU A 672 -32.90 -2.77 -1.43
N ASP A 673 -32.12 -2.54 -0.38
CA ASP A 673 -32.64 -2.20 0.93
C ASP A 673 -33.58 -0.98 0.87
N SER A 674 -34.67 -1.05 1.63
CA SER A 674 -35.71 0.00 1.61
C SER A 674 -35.25 1.39 2.07
N LEU A 675 -34.07 1.48 2.70
CA LEU A 675 -33.42 2.71 3.14
C LEU A 675 -32.25 3.11 2.22
N PHE A 676 -32.06 2.43 1.09
CA PHE A 676 -31.06 2.80 0.09
C PHE A 676 -31.43 4.13 -0.57
N THR A 677 -30.49 5.09 -0.57
CA THR A 677 -30.70 6.44 -1.16
C THR A 677 -29.49 6.95 -1.94
N ALA A 678 -28.44 6.15 -2.11
CA ALA A 678 -27.21 6.57 -2.77
C ALA A 678 -27.40 6.69 -4.29
N ASN A 679 -26.53 7.47 -4.92
CA ASN A 679 -26.43 7.51 -6.38
C ASN A 679 -25.87 6.18 -6.90
N LEU A 680 -26.26 5.78 -8.10
CA LEU A 680 -25.75 4.60 -8.79
C LEU A 680 -25.13 5.01 -10.13
N THR A 681 -23.85 4.72 -10.30
CA THR A 681 -23.15 4.85 -11.58
C THR A 681 -22.73 3.47 -12.06
N ILE A 682 -23.06 3.12 -13.30
CA ILE A 682 -22.58 1.88 -13.95
C ILE A 682 -21.84 2.26 -15.23
N GLN A 683 -20.61 1.76 -15.34
CA GLN A 683 -19.72 1.99 -16.47
C GLN A 683 -19.30 0.64 -17.05
N GLY A 684 -20.02 0.19 -18.08
CA GLY A 684 -19.71 -1.00 -18.83
C GLY A 684 -19.32 -0.73 -20.27
N ASP A 685 -18.83 -1.77 -20.92
CA ASP A 685 -18.45 -1.78 -22.32
C ASP A 685 -19.64 -2.01 -23.26
N SER A 686 -19.38 -1.94 -24.56
CA SER A 686 -20.42 -1.91 -25.61
C SER A 686 -21.20 -3.23 -25.79
N ASP A 687 -20.74 -4.29 -25.15
CA ASP A 687 -21.33 -5.63 -25.10
C ASP A 687 -21.98 -5.96 -23.75
N ASP A 688 -21.84 -5.10 -22.75
CA ASP A 688 -22.41 -5.31 -21.43
C ASP A 688 -23.90 -5.03 -21.39
N SER A 689 -24.60 -5.76 -20.53
CA SER A 689 -26.03 -5.66 -20.35
C SER A 689 -26.40 -5.36 -18.91
N ILE A 690 -27.29 -4.38 -18.70
CA ILE A 690 -27.80 -4.01 -17.38
C ILE A 690 -29.29 -4.30 -17.33
N THR A 691 -29.76 -4.94 -16.27
CA THR A 691 -31.18 -5.26 -16.06
C THR A 691 -31.65 -4.81 -14.69
N PHE A 692 -32.67 -3.94 -14.65
CA PHE A 692 -33.39 -3.58 -13.43
C PHE A 692 -34.60 -4.50 -13.26
N GLN A 693 -34.59 -5.34 -12.23
CA GLN A 693 -35.61 -6.36 -12.02
C GLN A 693 -36.00 -6.50 -10.54
N GLY A 694 -37.11 -7.17 -10.27
CA GLY A 694 -37.50 -7.49 -8.89
C GLY A 694 -38.99 -7.31 -8.61
N PRO A 695 -39.49 -7.84 -7.49
CA PRO A 695 -40.91 -7.79 -7.14
C PRO A 695 -41.40 -6.43 -6.63
N THR A 696 -40.51 -5.50 -6.30
CA THR A 696 -40.83 -4.17 -5.76
C THR A 696 -40.08 -3.08 -6.52
N PRO A 697 -40.53 -1.81 -6.42
CA PRO A 697 -39.77 -0.70 -6.96
C PRO A 697 -38.37 -0.61 -6.35
N ILE A 698 -37.40 -0.21 -7.16
CA ILE A 698 -36.01 0.04 -6.75
C ILE A 698 -35.88 1.53 -6.44
N LEU A 699 -35.35 1.87 -5.25
CA LEU A 699 -35.17 3.25 -4.81
C LEU A 699 -33.70 3.66 -4.88
N LEU A 700 -33.40 4.79 -5.53
CA LEU A 700 -32.05 5.27 -5.81
C LEU A 700 -31.95 6.79 -5.69
N GLY A 701 -30.71 7.28 -5.58
CA GLY A 701 -30.34 8.67 -5.83
C GLY A 701 -30.36 8.98 -7.33
N ASP A 702 -29.36 9.68 -7.83
CA ASP A 702 -29.13 9.84 -9.27
C ASP A 702 -28.63 8.51 -9.88
N VAL A 703 -29.10 8.19 -11.10
CA VAL A 703 -28.69 7.00 -11.85
C VAL A 703 -28.01 7.42 -13.14
N LEU A 704 -26.77 7.01 -13.33
CA LEU A 704 -25.99 7.22 -14.55
C LEU A 704 -25.52 5.88 -15.09
N ILE A 705 -25.86 5.59 -16.35
CA ILE A 705 -25.54 4.32 -17.00
C ILE A 705 -24.87 4.56 -18.35
N ASP A 706 -23.75 3.88 -18.57
CA ASP A 706 -23.12 3.66 -19.88
C ASP A 706 -22.84 2.16 -20.04
N ALA A 707 -23.45 1.49 -21.03
CA ALA A 707 -23.27 0.05 -21.29
C ALA A 707 -23.73 -0.33 -22.71
N GLY A 708 -23.57 -1.58 -23.12
CA GLY A 708 -24.06 -2.07 -24.41
C GLY A 708 -25.59 -2.09 -24.55
N ASN A 709 -26.30 -2.47 -23.50
CA ASN A 709 -27.76 -2.60 -23.45
C ASN A 709 -28.31 -2.37 -22.04
N VAL A 710 -29.50 -1.75 -21.93
CA VAL A 710 -30.21 -1.58 -20.65
C VAL A 710 -31.65 -2.10 -20.78
N ASP A 711 -32.11 -2.90 -19.82
CA ASP A 711 -33.51 -3.36 -19.73
C ASP A 711 -34.13 -2.98 -18.37
N ILE A 712 -35.31 -2.35 -18.43
CA ILE A 712 -36.10 -1.94 -17.28
C ILE A 712 -37.32 -2.86 -17.14
N GLN A 713 -37.25 -3.81 -16.20
CA GLN A 713 -38.30 -4.81 -15.95
C GLN A 713 -39.19 -4.47 -14.74
N THR A 714 -38.71 -3.64 -13.81
CA THR A 714 -39.45 -3.16 -12.63
C THR A 714 -39.46 -1.63 -12.56
N GLU A 715 -40.30 -1.08 -11.68
CA GLU A 715 -40.30 0.37 -11.44
C GLU A 715 -38.99 0.82 -10.80
N VAL A 716 -38.36 1.85 -11.37
CA VAL A 716 -37.21 2.55 -10.79
C VAL A 716 -37.65 3.93 -10.31
N ILE A 717 -37.40 4.21 -9.04
CA ILE A 717 -37.65 5.49 -8.39
C ILE A 717 -36.30 6.14 -8.07
N ALA A 718 -35.99 7.25 -8.72
CA ALA A 718 -34.68 7.89 -8.64
C ALA A 718 -34.77 9.42 -8.48
N THR A 719 -33.66 10.07 -8.13
CA THR A 719 -33.58 11.53 -8.19
C THR A 719 -33.54 11.98 -9.65
N SER A 720 -32.63 11.46 -10.45
CA SER A 720 -32.59 11.64 -11.91
C SER A 720 -32.08 10.36 -12.58
N VAL A 721 -32.31 10.24 -13.89
CA VAL A 721 -31.83 9.11 -14.68
C VAL A 721 -31.18 9.63 -15.96
N GLU A 722 -29.99 9.15 -16.25
CA GLU A 722 -29.31 9.28 -17.54
C GLU A 722 -28.86 7.91 -18.03
N VAL A 723 -29.31 7.54 -19.23
CA VAL A 723 -28.97 6.27 -19.88
C VAL A 723 -28.31 6.53 -21.23
N SER A 724 -27.11 6.00 -21.38
CA SER A 724 -26.40 5.89 -22.66
C SER A 724 -26.17 4.41 -22.96
N THR A 725 -26.46 3.99 -24.19
CA THR A 725 -26.13 2.65 -24.66
C THR A 725 -25.11 2.74 -25.79
N SER A 726 -23.86 2.36 -25.51
CA SER A 726 -22.73 2.44 -26.44
C SER A 726 -22.72 1.29 -27.48
N GLY A 727 -23.57 0.29 -27.29
CA GLY A 727 -23.75 -0.87 -28.17
C GLY A 727 -24.65 -0.64 -29.38
N THR A 728 -24.89 -1.70 -30.17
CA THR A 728 -25.80 -1.68 -31.33
C THR A 728 -27.28 -1.85 -30.96
N SER A 729 -27.62 -1.74 -29.67
CA SER A 729 -28.87 -2.22 -29.07
C SER A 729 -29.64 -1.08 -28.40
N ASP A 730 -30.96 -1.12 -28.45
CA ASP A 730 -31.85 -0.12 -27.84
C ASP A 730 -31.91 -0.28 -26.31
N SER A 731 -32.14 0.80 -25.56
CA SER A 731 -32.67 0.69 -24.19
C SER A 731 -34.07 0.10 -24.25
N THR A 732 -34.34 -0.94 -23.45
CA THR A 732 -35.61 -1.69 -23.48
C THR A 732 -36.41 -1.56 -22.19
N PHE A 733 -37.73 -1.60 -22.32
CA PHE A 733 -38.67 -1.63 -21.18
C PHE A 733 -39.56 -2.86 -21.31
N THR A 734 -39.13 -3.98 -20.72
CA THR A 734 -39.86 -5.25 -20.77
C THR A 734 -40.93 -5.41 -19.69
N GLY A 735 -40.96 -4.53 -18.68
CA GLY A 735 -42.00 -4.57 -17.65
C GLY A 735 -42.06 -3.38 -16.69
N GLY A 736 -41.08 -2.49 -16.70
CA GLY A 736 -40.93 -1.42 -15.71
C GLY A 736 -41.33 -0.03 -16.17
N THR A 737 -41.20 0.92 -15.24
CA THR A 737 -41.44 2.36 -15.44
C THR A 737 -40.36 3.16 -14.69
N ILE A 738 -40.13 4.42 -15.07
CA ILE A 738 -39.20 5.29 -14.34
C ILE A 738 -39.93 6.52 -13.78
N THR A 739 -39.85 6.69 -12.47
CA THR A 739 -40.36 7.84 -11.72
C THR A 739 -39.19 8.61 -11.10
N THR A 740 -39.01 9.86 -11.50
CA THR A 740 -37.96 10.73 -10.97
C THR A 740 -38.53 11.97 -10.29
N THR A 741 -37.72 12.64 -9.47
CA THR A 741 -37.96 14.04 -9.07
C THR A 741 -37.29 15.04 -10.03
N GLY A 742 -36.17 14.66 -10.62
CA GLY A 742 -35.35 15.39 -11.58
C GLY A 742 -35.53 14.88 -13.01
N SER A 743 -34.54 15.11 -13.86
CA SER A 743 -34.63 14.81 -15.30
C SER A 743 -34.55 13.31 -15.61
N GLN A 744 -35.05 12.94 -16.78
CA GLN A 744 -34.77 11.66 -17.43
C GLN A 744 -34.17 11.96 -18.81
N LEU A 745 -32.98 11.43 -19.08
CA LEU A 745 -32.28 11.58 -20.35
C LEU A 745 -31.96 10.20 -20.93
N TYR A 746 -32.41 9.95 -22.15
CA TYR A 746 -32.11 8.74 -22.91
C TYR A 746 -31.35 9.15 -24.17
N ASN A 747 -30.04 8.92 -24.18
CA ASN A 747 -29.15 9.36 -25.26
C ASN A 747 -29.35 8.54 -26.55
N ASP A 748 -29.78 7.28 -26.40
CA ASP A 748 -29.88 6.32 -27.49
C ASP A 748 -31.33 5.85 -27.72
N ALA A 749 -31.51 4.92 -28.67
CA ALA A 749 -32.82 4.46 -29.07
C ALA A 749 -33.52 3.73 -27.91
N VAL A 750 -34.83 3.95 -27.76
CA VAL A 750 -35.64 3.33 -26.71
C VAL A 750 -36.76 2.49 -27.32
N HIS A 751 -36.88 1.23 -26.89
CA HIS A 751 -37.91 0.29 -27.31
C HIS A 751 -38.78 -0.19 -26.14
N PHE A 752 -40.07 0.14 -26.17
CA PHE A 752 -41.02 -0.28 -25.14
C PHE A 752 -41.77 -1.56 -25.53
N LEU A 753 -41.73 -2.59 -24.68
CA LEU A 753 -42.47 -3.85 -24.88
C LEU A 753 -43.73 -3.94 -24.00
N THR A 754 -43.86 -3.08 -23.01
CA THR A 754 -45.04 -2.97 -22.14
C THR A 754 -45.55 -1.54 -22.04
N ASP A 755 -46.83 -1.39 -21.73
CA ASP A 755 -47.44 -0.08 -21.50
C ASP A 755 -46.67 0.66 -20.39
N THR A 756 -46.15 1.83 -20.71
CA THR A 756 -45.18 2.54 -19.87
C THR A 756 -45.64 3.95 -19.57
N THR A 757 -45.46 4.36 -18.31
CA THR A 757 -45.57 5.76 -17.88
C THR A 757 -44.22 6.22 -17.36
N LEU A 758 -43.66 7.28 -17.95
CA LEU A 758 -42.47 7.95 -17.41
C LEU A 758 -42.90 9.22 -16.67
N THR A 759 -42.40 9.43 -15.46
CA THR A 759 -42.81 10.56 -14.61
C THR A 759 -41.61 11.35 -14.10
N SER A 760 -41.60 12.68 -14.27
CA SER A 760 -40.73 13.60 -13.54
C SER A 760 -41.59 14.49 -12.63
N SER A 761 -41.64 14.13 -11.35
CA SER A 761 -42.53 14.73 -10.36
C SER A 761 -42.10 16.12 -9.87
N GLY A 762 -40.83 16.48 -10.03
CA GLY A 762 -40.31 17.82 -9.73
C GLY A 762 -40.36 18.79 -10.90
N GLY A 763 -40.81 18.35 -12.08
CA GLY A 763 -41.00 19.20 -13.26
C GLY A 763 -39.76 19.46 -14.08
N SER A 764 -38.78 18.53 -14.07
CA SER A 764 -37.63 18.56 -14.98
C SER A 764 -37.96 17.88 -16.31
N SER A 765 -37.07 17.98 -17.31
CA SER A 765 -37.29 17.40 -18.63
C SER A 765 -37.32 15.87 -18.63
N ILE A 766 -38.09 15.30 -19.55
CA ILE A 766 -37.98 13.92 -20.02
C ILE A 766 -37.58 14.00 -21.50
N GLU A 767 -36.37 13.56 -21.83
CA GLU A 767 -35.76 13.74 -23.14
C GLU A 767 -35.31 12.41 -23.75
N PHE A 768 -35.75 12.18 -24.98
CA PHE A 768 -35.28 11.11 -25.85
C PHE A 768 -34.47 11.74 -26.97
N VAL A 769 -33.16 11.52 -26.98
CA VAL A 769 -32.27 12.08 -28.01
C VAL A 769 -32.44 11.35 -29.34
N SER A 770 -32.69 10.03 -29.29
CA SER A 770 -32.84 9.16 -30.46
C SER A 770 -34.29 8.66 -30.65
N THR A 771 -34.47 7.60 -31.44
CA THR A 771 -35.78 7.03 -31.80
C THR A 771 -36.50 6.39 -30.62
N VAL A 772 -37.83 6.50 -30.60
CA VAL A 772 -38.71 5.85 -29.64
C VAL A 772 -39.66 4.93 -30.38
N ASP A 773 -39.64 3.62 -30.12
CA ASP A 773 -40.47 2.63 -30.79
C ASP A 773 -41.13 1.67 -29.78
N GLY A 774 -42.19 0.96 -30.19
CA GLY A 774 -42.81 -0.08 -29.35
C GLY A 774 -44.32 -0.13 -29.48
N GLY A 775 -44.93 -1.30 -29.64
CA GLY A 775 -46.37 -1.49 -29.84
C GLY A 775 -47.24 -1.26 -28.59
N VAL A 776 -47.02 -0.18 -27.84
CA VAL A 776 -47.52 0.03 -26.48
C VAL A 776 -48.22 1.38 -26.28
N ASN A 777 -48.94 1.54 -25.18
CA ASN A 777 -49.38 2.84 -24.72
C ASN A 777 -48.23 3.54 -23.97
N LEU A 778 -47.78 4.70 -24.46
CA LEU A 778 -46.77 5.52 -23.81
C LEU A 778 -47.40 6.79 -23.21
N MET A 779 -47.23 6.97 -21.91
CA MET A 779 -47.59 8.21 -21.20
C MET A 779 -46.33 8.90 -20.68
N ILE A 780 -46.17 10.18 -20.98
CA ILE A 780 -45.11 11.02 -20.42
C ILE A 780 -45.74 12.04 -19.48
N ASN A 781 -45.25 12.10 -18.24
CA ASN A 781 -45.82 12.91 -17.17
C ASN A 781 -44.76 13.81 -16.53
N THR A 782 -44.60 15.02 -17.04
CA THR A 782 -43.76 16.08 -16.46
C THR A 782 -44.38 17.46 -16.66
N THR A 783 -44.25 18.35 -15.66
CA THR A 783 -44.56 19.78 -15.86
C THR A 783 -43.38 20.56 -16.47
N GLY A 784 -42.27 19.88 -16.75
CA GLY A 784 -41.15 20.38 -17.54
C GLY A 784 -41.32 20.09 -19.03
N ASP A 785 -40.21 20.00 -19.74
CA ASP A 785 -40.24 19.73 -21.18
C ASP A 785 -40.28 18.21 -21.48
N THR A 786 -41.14 17.81 -22.40
CA THR A 786 -41.09 16.48 -23.04
C THR A 786 -40.42 16.65 -24.40
N ILE A 787 -39.24 16.06 -24.62
CA ILE A 787 -38.44 16.28 -25.82
C ILE A 787 -38.29 14.98 -26.60
N PHE A 788 -38.80 14.96 -27.83
CA PHE A 788 -38.56 13.89 -28.80
C PHE A 788 -37.56 14.37 -29.86
N GLY A 789 -36.28 14.08 -29.61
CA GLY A 789 -35.14 14.36 -30.50
C GLY A 789 -35.15 13.53 -31.78
N GLY A 790 -35.50 12.25 -31.68
CA GLY A 790 -35.63 11.31 -32.80
C GLY A 790 -37.07 10.94 -33.14
N ALA A 791 -37.24 10.17 -34.23
CA ALA A 791 -38.55 9.76 -34.72
C ALA A 791 -39.27 8.84 -33.73
N VAL A 792 -40.59 9.00 -33.61
CA VAL A 792 -41.44 8.22 -32.69
C VAL A 792 -42.34 7.26 -33.47
N GLY A 793 -42.24 5.96 -33.19
CA GLY A 793 -43.05 4.89 -33.77
C GLY A 793 -42.77 4.59 -35.24
N ASN A 794 -41.62 5.02 -35.76
CA ASN A 794 -41.28 4.86 -37.17
C ASN A 794 -41.05 3.39 -37.55
N SER A 795 -40.25 2.67 -36.75
CA SER A 795 -39.95 1.25 -36.98
C SER A 795 -41.09 0.37 -36.48
N GLN A 796 -41.62 0.69 -35.29
CA GLN A 796 -42.77 0.05 -34.70
C GLN A 796 -43.66 1.09 -34.03
N ALA A 797 -44.80 1.37 -34.66
CA ALA A 797 -45.75 2.38 -34.21
C ALA A 797 -46.23 2.14 -32.77
N LEU A 798 -46.29 3.22 -31.98
CA LEU A 798 -46.89 3.18 -30.65
C LEU A 798 -48.39 2.86 -30.75
N THR A 799 -48.97 2.27 -29.71
CA THR A 799 -50.43 2.16 -29.59
C THR A 799 -51.03 3.53 -29.30
N THR A 800 -50.56 4.23 -28.28
CA THR A 800 -50.93 5.63 -28.02
C THR A 800 -49.74 6.43 -27.54
N LEU A 801 -49.74 7.73 -27.80
CA LEU A 801 -48.86 8.69 -27.14
C LEU A 801 -49.71 9.71 -26.39
N THR A 802 -49.43 9.92 -25.10
CA THR A 802 -50.14 10.92 -24.29
C THR A 802 -49.16 11.67 -23.41
N THR A 803 -49.20 13.01 -23.44
CA THR A 803 -48.49 13.85 -22.45
C THR A 803 -49.44 14.32 -21.35
N ASN A 804 -48.94 14.85 -20.23
CA ASN A 804 -49.75 15.45 -19.18
C ASN A 804 -50.05 16.93 -19.49
N LEU A 805 -50.65 17.65 -18.53
CA LEU A 805 -50.81 19.10 -18.61
C LEU A 805 -49.73 19.78 -17.77
N GLY A 806 -49.18 20.89 -18.26
CA GLY A 806 -48.41 21.86 -17.48
C GLY A 806 -46.95 22.04 -17.92
N GLY A 807 -46.52 21.33 -18.97
CA GLY A 807 -45.21 21.44 -19.60
C GLY A 807 -45.26 21.89 -21.08
N THR A 808 -44.19 21.58 -21.82
CA THR A 808 -44.09 21.79 -23.28
C THR A 808 -43.60 20.53 -23.97
N THR A 809 -44.23 20.10 -25.06
CA THR A 809 -43.78 18.99 -25.90
C THR A 809 -43.02 19.51 -27.12
N TYR A 810 -41.77 19.09 -27.29
CA TYR A 810 -40.95 19.38 -28.45
C TYR A 810 -40.94 18.18 -29.40
N LEU A 811 -41.37 18.41 -30.64
CA LEU A 811 -41.33 17.42 -31.72
C LEU A 811 -40.19 17.77 -32.69
N ASN A 812 -39.01 17.21 -32.44
CA ASN A 812 -37.81 17.47 -33.23
C ASN A 812 -37.52 16.33 -34.23
N GLY A 813 -38.07 15.13 -34.00
CA GLY A 813 -37.78 13.89 -34.73
C GLY A 813 -38.50 13.64 -36.06
N GLU A 814 -39.05 14.67 -36.71
CA GLU A 814 -39.77 14.64 -38.00
C GLU A 814 -41.07 13.81 -38.08
N ILE A 815 -41.21 12.70 -37.35
CA ILE A 815 -42.36 11.79 -37.45
C ILE A 815 -42.83 11.36 -36.05
N VAL A 816 -44.15 11.34 -35.85
CA VAL A 816 -44.80 10.59 -34.77
C VAL A 816 -45.88 9.69 -35.35
N LYS A 817 -45.71 8.38 -35.19
CA LYS A 817 -46.61 7.38 -35.74
C LYS A 817 -47.19 6.48 -34.64
N THR A 818 -48.51 6.42 -34.61
CA THR A 818 -49.27 5.57 -33.71
C THR A 818 -50.30 4.73 -34.47
N THR A 819 -50.80 3.69 -33.82
CA THR A 819 -51.99 2.95 -34.29
C THR A 819 -53.27 3.54 -33.70
N GLY A 820 -53.25 3.92 -32.42
CA GLY A 820 -54.33 4.60 -31.71
C GLY A 820 -54.11 6.11 -31.55
N THR A 821 -54.74 6.70 -30.54
CA THR A 821 -54.83 8.16 -30.35
C THR A 821 -53.47 8.79 -30.01
N GLN A 822 -53.25 10.01 -30.50
CA GLN A 822 -52.20 10.90 -30.02
C GLN A 822 -52.86 12.06 -29.25
N ILE A 823 -52.45 12.27 -28.00
CA ILE A 823 -53.00 13.32 -27.14
C ILE A 823 -51.86 14.15 -26.57
N TYR A 824 -51.73 15.39 -27.06
CA TYR A 824 -50.79 16.37 -26.52
C TYR A 824 -51.56 17.30 -25.58
N ASN A 825 -51.41 17.06 -24.28
CA ASN A 825 -52.09 17.85 -23.25
C ASN A 825 -51.32 19.15 -22.92
N ASP A 826 -50.08 19.26 -23.37
CA ASP A 826 -49.18 20.40 -23.21
C ASP A 826 -49.17 21.32 -24.43
N ASP A 827 -48.54 22.50 -24.29
CA ASP A 827 -48.14 23.29 -25.45
C ASP A 827 -47.18 22.47 -26.31
N VAL A 828 -47.32 22.53 -27.64
CA VAL A 828 -46.47 21.80 -28.59
C VAL A 828 -45.64 22.77 -29.40
N ILE A 829 -44.34 22.49 -29.51
CA ILE A 829 -43.40 23.21 -30.38
C ILE A 829 -42.80 22.24 -31.39
N LEU A 830 -42.95 22.54 -32.67
CA LEU A 830 -42.27 21.82 -33.74
C LEU A 830 -40.83 22.34 -33.85
N GLY A 831 -39.86 21.42 -33.75
CA GLY A 831 -38.44 21.70 -34.02
C GLY A 831 -37.97 21.23 -35.39
N ALA A 832 -38.83 20.51 -36.12
CA ALA A 832 -38.59 20.06 -37.49
C ALA A 832 -39.90 19.98 -38.29
N ASN A 833 -39.79 19.79 -39.60
CA ASN A 833 -40.94 19.45 -40.43
C ASN A 833 -41.53 18.14 -39.94
N THR A 834 -42.80 18.14 -39.54
CA THR A 834 -43.39 17.05 -38.77
C THR A 834 -44.54 16.39 -39.52
N VAL A 835 -44.55 15.05 -39.54
CA VAL A 835 -45.69 14.23 -39.98
C VAL A 835 -46.24 13.45 -38.79
N LEU A 836 -47.50 13.68 -38.46
CA LEU A 836 -48.22 12.91 -37.44
C LEU A 836 -49.13 11.89 -38.12
N THR A 837 -49.05 10.63 -37.71
CA THR A 837 -49.85 9.55 -38.29
C THR A 837 -50.55 8.72 -37.23
N SER A 838 -51.87 8.53 -37.36
CA SER A 838 -52.63 7.53 -36.61
C SER A 838 -53.40 6.61 -37.57
N THR A 839 -53.19 5.30 -37.47
CA THR A 839 -53.59 4.34 -38.52
C THR A 839 -54.85 3.52 -38.25
N ALA A 840 -55.40 3.50 -37.03
CA ALA A 840 -56.54 2.63 -36.66
C ALA A 840 -57.79 3.40 -36.21
N ALA A 841 -58.22 4.39 -37.00
CA ALA A 841 -59.40 5.24 -36.75
C ALA A 841 -59.37 5.86 -35.34
N ALA A 842 -58.31 6.61 -35.04
CA ALA A 842 -58.08 7.23 -33.75
C ALA A 842 -57.58 8.67 -33.89
N ASP A 843 -58.05 9.54 -33.01
CA ASP A 843 -57.87 10.99 -33.12
C ASP A 843 -56.42 11.44 -32.88
N ILE A 844 -56.08 12.60 -33.45
CA ILE A 844 -54.89 13.38 -33.10
C ILE A 844 -55.37 14.70 -32.46
N ILE A 845 -55.03 14.90 -31.17
CA ILE A 845 -55.60 15.96 -30.34
C ILE A 845 -54.50 16.84 -29.75
N PHE A 846 -54.62 18.14 -29.97
CA PHE A 846 -53.83 19.18 -29.31
C PHE A 846 -54.71 19.96 -28.35
N ASN A 847 -54.46 19.82 -27.04
CA ASN A 847 -55.28 20.49 -26.04
C ASN A 847 -54.85 21.94 -25.78
N GLN A 848 -53.59 22.27 -26.05
CA GLN A 848 -53.01 23.59 -25.86
C GLN A 848 -52.46 24.15 -27.18
N THR A 849 -51.59 25.16 -27.12
CA THR A 849 -51.09 25.83 -28.33
C THR A 849 -50.14 24.91 -29.12
N LEU A 850 -50.06 25.15 -30.44
CA LEU A 850 -49.16 24.43 -31.33
C LEU A 850 -48.41 25.44 -32.19
N ASN A 851 -47.09 25.53 -32.06
CA ASN A 851 -46.26 26.55 -32.69
C ASN A 851 -44.99 25.94 -33.32
N GLY A 852 -44.26 26.72 -34.13
CA GLY A 852 -42.96 26.35 -34.69
C GLY A 852 -42.88 26.62 -36.20
N THR A 853 -41.77 27.17 -36.69
CA THR A 853 -41.63 27.66 -38.08
C THR A 853 -41.44 26.55 -39.13
N PHE A 854 -42.11 25.41 -38.96
CA PHE A 854 -41.95 24.19 -39.75
C PHE A 854 -43.28 23.73 -40.36
N THR A 855 -43.22 22.82 -41.33
CA THR A 855 -44.43 22.26 -41.93
C THR A 855 -45.03 21.20 -41.03
N LEU A 856 -46.36 21.13 -40.96
CA LEU A 856 -47.08 20.06 -40.28
C LEU A 856 -48.01 19.35 -41.26
N GLU A 857 -47.87 18.03 -41.35
CA GLU A 857 -48.80 17.13 -42.03
C GLU A 857 -49.45 16.20 -40.98
N ILE A 858 -50.77 16.10 -40.99
CA ILE A 858 -51.52 15.26 -40.06
C ILE A 858 -52.31 14.25 -40.88
N ASN A 859 -52.07 12.98 -40.62
CA ASN A 859 -52.74 11.85 -41.27
C ASN A 859 -53.44 11.02 -40.20
N THR A 860 -54.77 11.10 -40.11
CA THR A 860 -55.55 10.27 -39.20
C THR A 860 -56.79 9.71 -39.87
N GLU A 861 -57.09 8.44 -39.61
CA GLU A 861 -58.34 7.81 -40.05
C GLU A 861 -59.58 8.27 -39.23
N SER A 862 -59.41 9.23 -38.31
CA SER A 862 -60.44 9.84 -37.44
C SER A 862 -60.23 11.36 -37.36
N ASP A 863 -60.64 12.03 -36.28
CA ASP A 863 -60.65 13.48 -36.21
C ASP A 863 -59.28 14.09 -35.85
N THR A 864 -58.96 15.21 -36.48
CA THR A 864 -57.89 16.13 -36.03
C THR A 864 -58.52 17.23 -35.18
N THR A 865 -58.06 17.41 -33.94
CA THR A 865 -58.66 18.41 -33.03
C THR A 865 -57.64 19.41 -32.49
N PHE A 866 -57.86 20.69 -32.78
CA PHE A 866 -57.08 21.82 -32.23
C PHE A 866 -57.91 22.57 -31.18
N ASN A 867 -57.69 22.27 -29.90
CA ASN A 867 -58.34 22.99 -28.79
C ASN A 867 -57.61 24.28 -28.39
N GLY A 868 -56.32 24.40 -28.71
CA GLY A 868 -55.57 25.65 -28.61
C GLY A 868 -55.31 26.32 -29.97
N ALA A 869 -54.81 27.54 -29.92
CA ALA A 869 -54.44 28.29 -31.13
C ALA A 869 -53.19 27.68 -31.79
N VAL A 870 -53.18 27.67 -33.12
CA VAL A 870 -52.06 27.14 -33.93
C VAL A 870 -51.28 28.30 -34.56
N GLY A 871 -49.97 28.33 -34.38
CA GLY A 871 -49.03 29.28 -35.00
C GLY A 871 -49.14 30.73 -34.50
N ASN A 872 -49.88 30.98 -33.42
CA ASN A 872 -50.16 32.33 -32.94
C ASN A 872 -48.94 33.06 -32.34
N ILE A 873 -47.92 32.31 -31.91
CA ILE A 873 -46.64 32.83 -31.43
C ILE A 873 -45.62 32.75 -32.56
N ASP A 874 -45.39 31.53 -33.06
CA ASP A 874 -44.49 31.23 -34.18
C ASP A 874 -45.28 30.51 -35.29
N PRO A 875 -45.71 31.23 -36.35
CA PRO A 875 -46.55 30.68 -37.40
C PRO A 875 -45.91 29.48 -38.11
N LEU A 876 -46.72 28.44 -38.35
CA LEU A 876 -46.24 27.24 -39.05
C LEU A 876 -45.83 27.57 -40.49
N ALA A 877 -44.91 26.81 -41.07
CA ALA A 877 -44.55 26.96 -42.49
C ALA A 877 -45.73 26.58 -43.39
N SER A 878 -46.44 25.50 -43.07
CA SER A 878 -47.71 25.11 -43.68
C SER A 878 -48.43 24.11 -42.79
N LEU A 879 -49.74 23.96 -42.99
CA LEU A 879 -50.56 22.92 -42.36
C LEU A 879 -51.31 22.14 -43.45
N THR A 880 -51.24 20.82 -43.39
CA THR A 880 -52.02 19.91 -44.24
C THR A 880 -52.66 18.82 -43.38
N THR A 881 -53.98 18.63 -43.49
CA THR A 881 -54.69 17.46 -42.93
C THR A 881 -55.01 16.48 -44.04
N ASP A 882 -55.23 15.20 -43.74
CA ASP A 882 -55.61 14.18 -44.73
C ASP A 882 -57.11 14.25 -45.06
N ALA A 883 -57.59 13.31 -45.89
CA ALA A 883 -58.94 13.36 -46.44
C ALA A 883 -60.00 12.65 -45.58
N ASN A 884 -59.58 12.02 -44.48
CA ASN A 884 -60.47 11.29 -43.58
C ASN A 884 -60.83 12.15 -42.35
N GLY A 885 -61.94 11.82 -41.70
CA GLY A 885 -62.34 12.46 -40.44
C GLY A 885 -62.83 13.90 -40.56
N ILE A 886 -62.76 14.62 -39.43
CA ILE A 886 -63.09 16.04 -39.29
C ILE A 886 -61.93 16.78 -38.62
N THR A 887 -61.55 17.91 -39.19
CA THR A 887 -60.69 18.91 -38.54
C THR A 887 -61.53 19.86 -37.69
N ASN A 888 -61.45 19.70 -36.37
CA ASN A 888 -62.11 20.54 -35.38
C ASN A 888 -61.22 21.72 -34.97
N ILE A 889 -61.64 22.95 -35.27
CA ILE A 889 -60.92 24.18 -34.89
C ILE A 889 -61.63 24.83 -33.71
N ASN A 890 -61.21 24.46 -32.50
CA ASN A 890 -61.79 24.95 -31.24
C ASN A 890 -60.96 26.09 -30.64
N GLY A 891 -59.67 26.20 -30.99
CA GLY A 891 -58.74 27.20 -30.47
C GLY A 891 -58.84 28.61 -31.08
N GLY A 892 -59.69 28.80 -32.10
CA GLY A 892 -60.04 30.11 -32.66
C GLY A 892 -59.03 30.75 -33.61
N SER A 893 -57.83 30.19 -33.81
CA SER A 893 -56.96 30.63 -34.90
C SER A 893 -55.96 29.59 -35.40
N ILE A 894 -55.65 29.66 -36.69
CA ILE A 894 -54.54 28.95 -37.33
C ILE A 894 -53.75 29.96 -38.18
N ASP A 895 -52.50 30.20 -37.79
CA ASP A 895 -51.58 31.14 -38.41
C ASP A 895 -50.42 30.39 -39.07
N THR A 896 -50.24 30.61 -40.36
CA THR A 896 -49.15 30.03 -41.16
C THR A 896 -48.45 31.10 -41.99
N THR A 897 -47.21 30.83 -42.38
CA THR A 897 -46.54 31.62 -43.41
C THR A 897 -46.94 31.13 -44.79
N GLY A 898 -46.91 29.83 -45.05
CA GLY A 898 -47.34 29.19 -46.31
C GLY A 898 -48.79 28.70 -46.27
N SER A 899 -49.11 27.71 -47.10
CA SER A 899 -50.49 27.25 -47.32
C SER A 899 -51.10 26.55 -46.10
N GLN A 900 -52.43 26.62 -46.01
CA GLN A 900 -53.26 25.79 -45.16
C GLN A 900 -54.17 24.96 -46.06
N THR A 901 -54.07 23.63 -45.98
CA THR A 901 -54.86 22.72 -46.80
C THR A 901 -55.61 21.75 -45.90
N PHE A 902 -56.94 21.84 -45.90
CA PHE A 902 -57.81 20.93 -45.17
C PHE A 902 -58.45 19.97 -46.17
N ASN A 903 -57.99 18.72 -46.20
CA ASN A 903 -58.50 17.73 -47.15
C ASN A 903 -59.79 17.03 -46.65
N ASP A 904 -60.12 17.20 -45.37
CA ASP A 904 -61.25 16.66 -44.64
C ASP A 904 -62.30 17.73 -44.31
N GLU A 905 -63.43 17.32 -43.71
CA GLU A 905 -64.46 18.26 -43.24
C GLU A 905 -63.88 19.16 -42.15
N VAL A 906 -64.14 20.47 -42.20
CA VAL A 906 -63.73 21.41 -41.17
C VAL A 906 -64.94 21.88 -40.37
N LEU A 907 -64.88 21.70 -39.05
CA LEU A 907 -65.89 22.19 -38.10
C LEU A 907 -65.29 23.28 -37.21
N LEU A 908 -65.89 24.46 -37.23
CA LEU A 908 -65.53 25.55 -36.31
C LEU A 908 -66.22 25.33 -34.95
N GLY A 909 -65.42 25.28 -33.88
CA GLY A 909 -65.92 25.23 -32.50
C GLY A 909 -65.84 26.57 -31.75
N ALA A 910 -65.25 27.59 -32.38
CA ALA A 910 -65.15 28.96 -31.89
C ALA A 910 -65.09 29.96 -33.05
N ASP A 911 -65.24 31.25 -32.75
CA ASP A 911 -64.93 32.32 -33.71
C ASP A 911 -63.47 32.13 -34.18
N THR A 912 -63.29 31.94 -35.49
CA THR A 912 -62.03 31.44 -36.06
C THR A 912 -61.40 32.44 -37.02
N ARG A 913 -60.09 32.64 -36.88
CA ARG A 913 -59.25 33.40 -37.84
C ARG A 913 -58.21 32.48 -38.47
N LEU A 914 -58.19 32.39 -39.79
CA LEU A 914 -57.16 31.69 -40.56
C LEU A 914 -56.28 32.72 -41.27
N GLU A 915 -54.96 32.67 -41.04
CA GLU A 915 -53.99 33.62 -41.59
C GLU A 915 -52.88 32.89 -42.36
N SER A 916 -52.63 33.30 -43.61
CA SER A 916 -51.46 32.89 -44.40
C SER A 916 -50.70 34.12 -44.92
N ALA A 917 -49.50 34.36 -44.36
CA ALA A 917 -48.78 35.62 -44.58
C ALA A 917 -47.95 35.70 -45.89
N SER A 918 -47.57 34.58 -46.52
CA SER A 918 -46.62 34.55 -47.65
C SER A 918 -47.19 33.92 -48.94
N SER A 919 -48.29 34.48 -49.45
CA SER A 919 -49.00 34.02 -50.67
C SER A 919 -49.40 32.53 -50.66
N GLY A 920 -49.46 31.90 -49.49
CA GLY A 920 -49.95 30.54 -49.33
C GLY A 920 -51.47 30.49 -49.51
N ASP A 921 -51.96 29.48 -50.20
CA ASP A 921 -53.40 29.30 -50.39
C ASP A 921 -54.03 28.78 -49.08
N ILE A 922 -55.28 29.15 -48.82
CA ILE A 922 -56.12 28.53 -47.79
C ILE A 922 -57.21 27.75 -48.53
N THR A 923 -57.14 26.42 -48.47
CA THR A 923 -57.96 25.50 -49.26
C THR A 923 -58.77 24.58 -48.34
N PHE A 924 -60.07 24.47 -48.60
CA PHE A 924 -60.98 23.49 -48.02
C PHE A 924 -61.47 22.56 -49.12
N ASP A 925 -61.00 21.31 -49.12
CA ASP A 925 -61.37 20.34 -50.15
C ASP A 925 -62.70 19.61 -49.85
N SER A 926 -63.23 19.76 -48.63
CA SER A 926 -64.49 19.18 -48.17
C SER A 926 -65.40 20.23 -47.48
N LEU A 927 -66.47 19.77 -46.81
CA LEU A 927 -67.44 20.61 -46.11
C LEU A 927 -66.75 21.51 -45.08
N LEU A 928 -67.10 22.80 -45.09
CA LEU A 928 -66.75 23.76 -44.03
C LEU A 928 -68.03 24.20 -43.30
N ASP A 929 -68.12 23.95 -41.99
CA ASP A 929 -69.31 24.19 -41.18
C ASP A 929 -68.98 24.73 -39.77
N GLY A 930 -70.01 25.16 -39.02
CA GLY A 930 -69.92 25.66 -37.64
C GLY A 930 -70.68 26.97 -37.42
N THR A 931 -71.37 27.11 -36.28
CA THR A 931 -72.15 28.34 -35.94
C THR A 931 -71.28 29.47 -35.38
N PHE A 932 -70.18 29.80 -36.06
CA PHE A 932 -69.17 30.75 -35.58
C PHE A 932 -68.65 31.64 -36.71
N ASN A 933 -68.17 32.83 -36.34
CA ASN A 933 -67.61 33.75 -37.33
C ASN A 933 -66.30 33.19 -37.90
N LEU A 934 -66.12 33.27 -39.21
CA LEU A 934 -64.87 32.93 -39.88
C LEU A 934 -64.24 34.17 -40.53
N VAL A 935 -62.97 34.42 -40.23
CA VAL A 935 -62.13 35.43 -40.90
C VAL A 935 -60.99 34.72 -41.60
N ILE A 936 -60.90 34.85 -42.92
CA ILE A 936 -59.81 34.29 -43.72
C ILE A 936 -58.97 35.44 -44.27
N ASN A 937 -57.69 35.45 -43.92
CA ASN A 937 -56.70 36.41 -44.38
C ASN A 937 -55.59 35.67 -45.11
N THR A 938 -55.56 35.76 -46.43
CA THR A 938 -54.46 35.24 -47.22
C THR A 938 -54.11 36.19 -48.36
N ALA A 939 -52.81 36.26 -48.68
CA ALA A 939 -52.33 36.90 -49.90
C ALA A 939 -52.36 35.95 -51.12
N GLY A 940 -52.59 34.66 -50.89
CA GLY A 940 -52.86 33.63 -51.91
C GLY A 940 -54.35 33.54 -52.26
N ASN A 941 -54.79 32.39 -52.75
CA ASN A 941 -56.19 32.11 -53.01
C ASN A 941 -56.90 31.56 -51.76
N THR A 942 -58.18 31.88 -51.63
CA THR A 942 -59.11 31.15 -50.75
C THR A 942 -59.96 30.23 -51.62
N ASN A 943 -59.78 28.92 -51.46
CA ASN A 943 -60.45 27.90 -52.27
C ASN A 943 -61.46 27.12 -51.40
N PHE A 944 -62.71 27.05 -51.86
CA PHE A 944 -63.75 26.21 -51.27
C PHE A 944 -64.19 25.23 -52.35
N GLU A 945 -63.80 23.96 -52.23
CA GLU A 945 -64.06 22.94 -53.26
C GLU A 945 -65.33 22.11 -52.95
N ASP A 946 -65.94 22.29 -51.78
CA ASP A 946 -67.26 21.75 -51.41
C ASP A 946 -68.15 22.82 -50.74
N LYS A 947 -69.26 22.39 -50.14
CA LYS A 947 -70.26 23.26 -49.50
C LYS A 947 -69.69 23.99 -48.28
N VAL A 948 -70.22 25.20 -48.06
CA VAL A 948 -69.91 26.05 -46.90
C VAL A 948 -71.21 26.36 -46.16
N GLY A 949 -71.24 26.08 -44.86
CA GLY A 949 -72.37 26.35 -43.95
C GLY A 949 -73.68 25.62 -44.31
N ASP A 950 -73.59 24.36 -44.74
CA ASP A 950 -74.74 23.57 -45.21
C ASP A 950 -75.62 23.08 -44.05
N THR A 951 -75.01 22.59 -42.97
CA THR A 951 -75.73 22.02 -41.81
C THR A 951 -75.84 23.00 -40.65
N ALA A 952 -74.89 23.92 -40.49
CA ALA A 952 -74.97 25.08 -39.61
C ALA A 952 -74.51 26.36 -40.35
N ALA A 953 -75.16 27.49 -40.06
CA ALA A 953 -74.84 28.73 -40.75
C ALA A 953 -73.56 29.37 -40.18
N LEU A 954 -72.53 29.53 -41.02
CA LEU A 954 -71.35 30.38 -40.79
C LEU A 954 -71.69 31.88 -40.83
#